data_AF-A0A0X8E4I0-F1
#
_entry.id   AF-A0A0X8E4I0-F1
#
_cell.length_a   1.000
_cell.length_b   1.000
_cell.length_c   1.000
_cell.angle_alpha   90.00
_cell.angle_beta   90.00
_cell.angle_gamma   90.00
#
_symmetry.space_group_name_H-M   'P 1'
#
loop_
_entity.id
_entity.type
_entity.pdbx_description
1 polymer ?
#
loop_
_entity_poly.entity_id
_entity_poly.type
_entity_poly.pdbx_seq_one_letter_code
_entity_poly.pdbx_strand_id
1 'polypeptide(L)'
;MGVTLLDVFLTALNYDEAGFFAGRLASWQWMLTRRLTRRLARRWRPLVLRQVTGLQIMVTVFAWIGGVILGYALIYLGNMEGSNFQYSGVNGGFFGAVYFSAAQLATVGTSQLSPNTDFLRALSIVESLNGVILVSLILTFLLGIYDVISSLRALSAQFFSPGSGVGEPIASLKPYFPGGEARSLDSHLESIADTFGSYTDGVRLHHSAYYFQSGRDTFSLPYSIRMMAGIIGGLRWGLPGSNPVTQEPALLPLTVQFEKFEQYMHPLLKWQSTDVPQTVSAGDFAAQLQVETDRAKHARRRWARVQEPGDPWVSRFVQVNDKMAELVGGTPIADVREAYNRYVHWLPFAYRAEQFSAAVSRDLDYQPVYDDPADQAPAAVLAPAPNVATPRGRETGLRAFIGRRVTLIDPGYMRLIAAARALGAAVLAVAVLVGVLSALSLPLMPAAVFGGMLAMFTGAAAAAAGTGQGLKRLGGLLTIVPAMLAIGLSIVVPRDPIPVTVTLALLAFVGVALSRFGRQLGGLGQLLFVSFYFTLLLGLKPAEFLPFSLAALVGVLCSVLVALLPNRGAHARVVRGGVFAFEQRILHSLEPLIDTVSAARWDPDLQRRTRTELRQSHHTAAFLVAQLTADDPDVGLTAQQAQVLRTRVHTAELALANLAVAARSATGAGIPIEVRARLAGALQTVQKHVAGYPADPAWVGAAGHTTGKGSPDDADDADATRSPGGPPNRSAAEALQSPIAPAHWPRPARRVYAAAFELQQASDDLYSARAADLVLRPAGAGQPGAEEVAAPDSTALADENAAERTARESAAFDGTATDDTTTADTAADDTELDAILADGVQAAADGGESGPHHQSAHEGATAGDSGESAAIWRRAIQAALSTGIALGFGSLVSTTHQYWAAMPAYQTIGGSDGETFVKGAQKIVGTIAGATVGFGIAITAGSHPAVLLPVLALCVFASSYFRSTSSPLTSFWQTMMFAQLYEFLGRLSTEAIGVRIVETVIGAVVALLIAAIVLPTHTRTKFAAQAMKLIGSIEDVTGVALDVWRKGQAATDADVAALTRGEQAVAQQQRAVQASAAPLRRASGAFDPAGIETLLSEFWELQYYARHLVRATLRGSPVQAGVTAEQWAQLEAATAQNFAALTAAFDGRTPGPVDPEIGIDELGDGDEPGAVEAALRALARTNQLVALMVGDFVPQSLGFVQRHTLR
;
A
#
# COMPACT_ATOMS: atom_id res chain seq x y z
N MET A 1 28.36 -17.21 34.36
CA MET A 1 29.72 -17.77 34.22
C MET A 1 29.72 -19.23 33.75
N GLY A 2 29.44 -20.23 34.60
CA GLY A 2 29.57 -21.66 34.21
C GLY A 2 28.75 -22.06 32.98
N VAL A 3 27.51 -21.58 32.89
CA VAL A 3 26.65 -21.76 31.71
C VAL A 3 27.26 -21.13 30.45
N THR A 4 27.86 -19.94 30.57
CA THR A 4 28.49 -19.22 29.45
C THR A 4 29.75 -19.94 28.96
N LEU A 5 30.60 -20.42 29.87
CA LEU A 5 31.80 -21.16 29.51
C LEU A 5 31.47 -22.51 28.85
N LEU A 6 30.45 -23.20 29.36
CA LEU A 6 29.94 -24.43 28.73
C LEU A 6 29.36 -24.15 27.34
N ASP A 7 28.61 -23.06 27.18
CA ASP A 7 28.04 -22.66 25.89
C ASP A 7 29.12 -22.35 24.86
N VAL A 8 30.18 -21.62 25.23
CA VAL A 8 31.34 -21.35 24.37
C VAL A 8 32.01 -22.66 23.97
N PHE A 9 32.24 -23.56 24.93
CA PHE A 9 32.87 -24.86 24.68
C PHE A 9 32.04 -25.69 23.68
N LEU A 10 30.73 -25.80 23.91
CA LEU A 10 29.84 -26.57 23.02
C LEU A 10 29.78 -25.95 21.63
N THR A 11 29.65 -24.62 21.53
CA THR A 11 29.52 -23.93 20.24
C THR A 11 30.82 -23.92 19.42
N ALA A 12 31.98 -23.92 20.08
CA ALA A 12 33.28 -23.86 19.40
C ALA A 12 33.87 -25.25 19.09
N LEU A 13 33.57 -26.27 19.90
CA LEU A 13 34.27 -27.57 19.86
C LEU A 13 33.36 -28.80 19.71
N ASN A 14 32.05 -28.70 19.92
CA ASN A 14 31.15 -29.85 19.81
C ASN A 14 30.49 -29.93 18.43
N TYR A 15 30.50 -31.12 17.83
CA TYR A 15 30.16 -31.36 16.42
C TYR A 15 28.65 -31.31 16.11
N ASP A 16 27.78 -31.68 17.05
CA ASP A 16 26.33 -31.80 16.83
C ASP A 16 25.46 -30.84 17.68
N GLU A 17 26.07 -30.02 18.55
CA GLU A 17 25.33 -29.16 19.46
C GLU A 17 25.53 -27.67 19.15
N ALA A 18 24.43 -26.95 18.87
CA ALA A 18 24.42 -25.51 18.60
C ALA A 18 24.69 -24.61 19.85
N GLY A 19 25.11 -25.19 20.98
CA GLY A 19 25.16 -24.52 22.28
C GLY A 19 23.78 -24.33 22.92
N PHE A 20 23.75 -24.09 24.24
CA PHE A 20 22.51 -23.88 25.00
C PHE A 20 21.86 -22.50 24.72
N PHE A 21 22.70 -21.48 24.50
CA PHE A 21 22.31 -20.08 24.36
C PHE A 21 22.70 -19.52 22.99
N ALA A 22 23.90 -19.80 22.48
CA ALA A 22 24.36 -19.26 21.19
C ALA A 22 23.41 -19.61 20.02
N GLY A 23 23.01 -20.87 19.87
CA GLY A 23 22.06 -21.29 18.83
C GLY A 23 20.68 -20.65 18.96
N ARG A 24 20.17 -20.49 20.19
CA ARG A 24 18.89 -19.80 20.43
C ARG A 24 18.98 -18.31 20.15
N LEU A 25 20.10 -17.68 20.52
CA LEU A 25 20.38 -16.27 20.25
C LEU A 25 20.46 -16.02 18.74
N ALA A 26 21.14 -16.90 18.01
CA ALA A 26 21.22 -16.89 16.55
C ALA A 26 19.83 -16.95 15.89
N SER A 27 18.99 -17.93 16.25
CA SER A 27 17.64 -18.05 15.70
C SER A 27 16.74 -16.88 16.10
N TRP A 28 16.86 -16.38 17.33
CA TRP A 28 16.10 -15.22 17.80
C TRP A 28 16.51 -13.94 17.05
N GLN A 29 17.80 -13.73 16.87
CA GLN A 29 18.34 -12.63 16.08
C GLN A 29 17.87 -12.74 14.63
N TRP A 30 17.96 -13.91 14.00
CA TRP A 30 17.43 -14.13 12.65
C TRP A 30 15.94 -13.81 12.58
N MET A 31 15.14 -14.25 13.55
CA MET A 31 13.70 -13.95 13.61
C MET A 31 13.44 -12.45 13.73
N LEU A 32 14.23 -11.73 14.55
CA LEU A 32 14.13 -10.29 14.74
C LEU A 32 14.55 -9.54 13.46
N THR A 33 15.70 -9.89 12.88
CA THR A 33 16.18 -9.30 11.63
C THR A 33 15.18 -9.55 10.51
N ARG A 34 14.62 -10.75 10.40
CA ARG A 34 13.57 -11.08 9.43
C ARG A 34 12.30 -10.25 9.66
N ARG A 35 11.85 -10.06 10.90
CA ARG A 35 10.71 -9.15 11.20
C ARG A 35 11.01 -7.71 10.79
N LEU A 36 12.23 -7.24 11.00
CA LEU A 36 12.65 -5.89 10.63
C LEU A 36 12.80 -5.73 9.11
N THR A 37 13.48 -6.65 8.43
CA THR A 37 13.72 -6.60 6.97
C THR A 37 12.43 -6.76 6.18
N ARG A 38 11.45 -7.51 6.69
CA ARG A 38 10.09 -7.56 6.14
C ARG A 38 9.37 -6.22 6.20
N ARG A 39 9.75 -5.33 7.12
CA ARG A 39 9.20 -3.97 7.22
C ARG A 39 9.99 -2.96 6.38
N LEU A 40 11.22 -3.27 5.99
CA LEU A 40 12.01 -2.39 5.14
C LEU A 40 11.54 -2.43 3.69
N ALA A 41 11.72 -1.32 2.97
CA ALA A 41 11.53 -1.28 1.52
C ALA A 41 12.52 -2.22 0.82
N ARG A 42 12.13 -2.78 -0.33
CA ARG A 42 12.91 -3.82 -1.02
C ARG A 42 14.32 -3.38 -1.40
N ARG A 43 14.56 -2.07 -1.58
CA ARG A 43 15.91 -1.50 -1.86
C ARG A 43 16.94 -1.69 -0.75
N TRP A 44 16.51 -1.64 0.52
CA TRP A 44 17.44 -1.69 1.66
C TRP A 44 17.65 -3.10 2.18
N ARG A 45 16.72 -4.00 1.87
CA ARG A 45 16.71 -5.36 2.39
C ARG A 45 17.98 -6.16 2.04
N PRO A 46 18.51 -6.17 0.80
CA PRO A 46 19.76 -6.86 0.50
C PRO A 46 20.96 -6.33 1.28
N LEU A 47 21.02 -5.01 1.52
CA LEU A 47 22.09 -4.39 2.29
C LEU A 47 22.06 -4.86 3.75
N VAL A 48 20.87 -4.88 4.36
CA VAL A 48 20.71 -5.34 5.75
C VAL A 48 20.94 -6.84 5.87
N LEU A 49 20.42 -7.64 4.93
CA LEU A 49 20.61 -9.09 4.93
C LEU A 49 22.08 -9.49 4.81
N ARG A 50 22.88 -8.77 4.01
CA ARG A 50 24.34 -8.99 3.90
C ARG A 50 25.09 -8.83 5.23
N GLN A 51 24.57 -8.01 6.15
CA GLN A 51 25.22 -7.75 7.44
C GLN A 51 24.79 -8.73 8.54
N VAL A 52 23.82 -9.61 8.29
CA VAL A 52 23.26 -10.54 9.28
C VAL A 52 24.35 -11.38 9.93
N THR A 53 25.21 -12.02 9.13
CA THR A 53 26.26 -12.90 9.64
C THR A 53 27.25 -12.17 10.53
N GLY A 54 27.71 -10.99 10.09
CA GLY A 54 28.65 -10.17 10.87
C GLY A 54 28.04 -9.70 12.18
N LEU A 55 26.79 -9.23 12.14
CA LEU A 55 26.05 -8.84 13.33
C LEU A 55 25.86 -10.02 14.29
N GLN A 56 25.59 -11.22 13.77
CA GLN A 56 25.35 -12.42 14.57
C GLN A 56 26.60 -12.93 15.28
N ILE A 57 27.74 -12.93 14.59
CA ILE A 57 29.04 -13.24 15.19
C ILE A 57 29.32 -12.22 16.30
N MET A 58 29.17 -10.93 16.00
CA MET A 58 29.46 -9.85 16.96
C MET A 58 28.58 -9.94 18.21
N VAL A 59 27.26 -10.14 18.06
CA VAL A 59 26.33 -10.27 19.18
C VAL A 59 26.62 -11.52 20.01
N THR A 60 26.96 -12.64 19.38
CA THR A 60 27.33 -13.89 20.09
C THR A 60 28.60 -13.70 20.91
N VAL A 61 29.64 -13.10 20.32
CA VAL A 61 30.90 -12.79 21.01
C VAL A 61 30.68 -11.83 22.18
N PHE A 62 29.90 -10.77 21.99
CA PHE A 62 29.56 -9.84 23.06
C PHE A 62 28.77 -10.51 24.19
N ALA A 63 27.85 -11.43 23.86
CA ALA A 63 27.10 -12.17 24.87
C ALA A 63 28.00 -13.10 25.70
N TRP A 64 29.01 -13.73 25.08
CA TRP A 64 29.98 -14.54 25.79
C TRP A 64 30.89 -13.71 26.69
N ILE A 65 31.48 -12.63 26.16
CA ILE A 65 32.32 -11.71 26.94
C ILE A 65 31.50 -11.11 28.10
N GLY A 66 30.32 -10.58 27.81
CA GLY A 66 29.43 -10.00 28.81
C GLY A 66 28.95 -11.01 29.86
N GLY A 67 28.64 -12.25 29.46
CA GLY A 67 28.22 -13.31 30.39
C GLY A 67 29.33 -13.79 31.33
N VAL A 68 30.58 -13.74 30.88
CA VAL A 68 31.77 -14.01 31.72
C VAL A 68 32.02 -12.84 32.66
N ILE A 69 32.06 -11.60 32.15
CA ILE A 69 32.23 -10.38 32.97
C ILE A 69 31.16 -10.30 34.05
N LEU A 70 29.89 -10.41 33.67
CA LEU A 70 28.78 -10.35 34.62
C LEU A 70 28.85 -11.49 35.65
N GLY A 71 29.27 -12.67 35.22
CA GLY A 71 29.45 -13.82 36.09
C GLY A 71 30.48 -13.59 37.20
N TYR A 72 31.67 -13.10 36.84
CA TYR A 72 32.72 -12.76 37.81
C TYR A 72 32.36 -11.52 38.63
N ALA A 73 31.77 -10.50 38.00
CA ALA A 73 31.30 -9.29 38.68
C ALA A 73 30.29 -9.61 39.78
N LEU A 74 29.35 -10.55 39.57
CA LEU A 74 28.41 -10.97 40.62
C LEU A 74 29.12 -11.66 41.80
N ILE A 75 30.18 -12.45 41.53
CA ILE A 75 31.00 -13.07 42.57
C ILE A 75 31.76 -11.99 43.35
N TYR A 76 32.38 -11.03 42.67
CA TYR A 76 33.09 -9.94 43.32
C TYR A 76 32.15 -9.03 44.11
N LEU A 77 30.97 -8.72 43.58
CA LEU A 77 29.98 -7.87 44.23
C LEU A 77 29.59 -8.43 45.60
N GLY A 78 29.33 -9.74 45.70
CA GLY A 78 29.03 -10.40 46.97
C GLY A 78 30.20 -10.39 47.97
N ASN A 79 31.42 -10.10 47.51
CA ASN A 79 32.62 -10.01 48.33
C ASN A 79 33.13 -8.57 48.51
N MET A 80 32.45 -7.57 47.93
CA MET A 80 32.79 -6.14 48.03
C MET A 80 32.26 -5.47 49.30
N GLU A 81 31.86 -6.25 50.30
CA GLU A 81 31.51 -5.77 51.63
C GLU A 81 32.72 -5.86 52.58
N GLY A 82 32.95 -4.81 53.38
CA GLY A 82 34.04 -4.77 54.37
C GLY A 82 35.42 -4.46 53.79
N SER A 83 36.49 -5.01 54.39
CA SER A 83 37.91 -4.72 54.05
C SER A 83 38.52 -5.67 53.00
N ASN A 84 37.69 -6.39 52.25
CA ASN A 84 38.11 -7.40 51.27
C ASN A 84 38.70 -6.79 49.99
N PHE A 85 38.36 -5.54 49.69
CA PHE A 85 38.91 -4.76 48.57
C PHE A 85 39.45 -3.42 49.07
N GLN A 86 40.52 -2.95 48.43
CA GLN A 86 41.01 -1.58 48.58
C GLN A 86 40.45 -0.72 47.43
N TYR A 87 39.87 0.42 47.79
CA TYR A 87 39.19 1.33 46.88
C TYR A 87 40.01 2.63 46.71
N SER A 88 40.31 3.00 45.47
CA SER A 88 41.00 4.24 45.12
C SER A 88 40.24 4.97 44.02
N GLY A 89 39.24 5.77 44.41
CA GLY A 89 38.45 6.64 43.52
C GLY A 89 37.15 6.04 42.96
N VAL A 90 36.97 4.72 43.03
CA VAL A 90 35.74 4.01 42.62
C VAL A 90 35.14 3.28 43.82
N ASN A 91 33.85 3.48 44.08
CA ASN A 91 33.16 2.89 45.23
C ASN A 91 32.81 1.41 45.01
N GLY A 92 32.71 0.65 46.12
CA GLY A 92 32.20 -0.73 46.13
C GLY A 92 30.71 -0.77 45.79
N GLY A 93 30.39 -1.27 44.60
CA GLY A 93 29.03 -1.41 44.09
C GLY A 93 29.02 -2.20 42.78
N PHE A 94 27.84 -2.44 42.22
CA PHE A 94 27.69 -3.25 41.00
C PHE A 94 28.59 -2.76 39.85
N PHE A 95 28.65 -1.44 39.64
CA PHE A 95 29.51 -0.86 38.60
C PHE A 95 31.01 -1.11 38.86
N GLY A 96 31.47 -0.99 40.11
CA GLY A 96 32.87 -1.28 40.48
C GLY A 96 33.24 -2.74 40.27
N ALA A 97 32.33 -3.67 40.57
CA ALA A 97 32.53 -5.09 40.33
C ALA A 97 32.60 -5.45 38.84
N VAL A 98 31.72 -4.85 38.02
CA VAL A 98 31.75 -5.00 36.55
C VAL A 98 33.03 -4.39 35.96
N TYR A 99 33.43 -3.21 36.44
CA TYR A 99 34.66 -2.54 35.99
C TYR A 99 35.91 -3.37 36.33
N PHE A 100 36.02 -3.89 37.55
CA PHE A 100 37.13 -4.75 37.96
C PHE A 100 37.20 -6.04 37.12
N SER A 101 36.08 -6.74 36.97
CA SER A 101 35.99 -7.97 36.18
C SER A 101 36.33 -7.72 34.70
N ALA A 102 35.78 -6.67 34.09
CA ALA A 102 36.08 -6.32 32.70
C ALA A 102 37.58 -6.06 32.48
N ALA A 103 38.23 -5.37 33.42
CA ALA A 103 39.66 -5.10 33.32
C ALA A 103 40.54 -6.34 33.55
N GLN A 104 40.14 -7.25 34.44
CA GLN A 104 40.87 -8.51 34.66
C GLN A 104 40.71 -9.49 33.50
N LEU A 105 39.49 -9.60 32.94
CA LEU A 105 39.23 -10.41 31.75
C LEU A 105 40.01 -9.88 30.53
N ALA A 106 40.15 -8.55 30.41
CA ALA A 106 40.95 -7.91 29.37
C ALA A 106 42.46 -8.04 29.59
N THR A 107 42.92 -8.65 30.70
CA THR A 107 44.33 -8.79 31.11
C THR A 107 45.07 -7.46 31.37
N VAL A 108 44.36 -6.33 31.33
CA VAL A 108 44.89 -4.98 31.60
C VAL A 108 45.04 -4.75 33.10
N GLY A 109 44.14 -5.32 33.91
CA GLY A 109 44.06 -5.09 35.35
C GLY A 109 43.59 -3.66 35.72
N THR A 110 43.45 -3.38 37.02
CA THR A 110 43.15 -2.02 37.51
C THR A 110 44.00 -1.69 38.73
N SER A 111 44.45 -0.44 38.84
CA SER A 111 45.08 0.09 40.06
C SER A 111 44.07 0.69 41.04
N GLN A 112 42.85 0.98 40.59
CA GLN A 112 41.82 1.66 41.38
C GLN A 112 41.07 0.71 42.34
N LEU A 113 41.05 -0.59 42.03
CA LEU A 113 40.44 -1.64 42.84
C LEU A 113 41.43 -2.79 42.96
N SER A 114 41.80 -3.14 44.20
CA SER A 114 42.75 -4.24 44.46
C SER A 114 42.21 -5.21 45.50
N PRO A 115 42.25 -6.54 45.25
CA PRO A 115 41.81 -7.55 46.19
C PRO A 115 42.79 -7.71 47.37
N ASN A 116 42.25 -7.71 48.59
CA ASN A 116 43.03 -7.79 49.83
C ASN A 116 43.19 -9.23 50.36
N THR A 117 42.38 -10.18 49.88
CA THR A 117 42.41 -11.60 50.30
C THR A 117 43.07 -12.49 49.25
N ASP A 118 43.75 -13.55 49.70
CA ASP A 118 44.43 -14.50 48.80
C ASP A 118 43.47 -15.23 47.86
N PHE A 119 42.24 -15.51 48.34
CA PHE A 119 41.19 -16.10 47.52
C PHE A 119 40.79 -15.20 46.34
N LEU A 120 40.55 -13.90 46.58
CA LEU A 120 40.16 -12.95 45.51
C LEU A 120 41.31 -12.68 44.54
N ARG A 121 42.56 -12.69 45.02
CA ARG A 121 43.75 -12.63 44.17
C ARG A 121 43.84 -13.84 43.24
N ALA A 122 43.71 -15.06 43.79
CA ALA A 122 43.67 -16.28 43.00
C ALA A 122 42.52 -16.27 41.98
N LEU A 123 41.33 -15.80 42.39
CA LEU A 123 40.16 -15.69 41.51
C LEU A 123 40.41 -14.73 40.33
N SER A 124 41.06 -13.59 40.57
CA SER A 124 41.44 -12.64 39.51
C SER A 124 42.44 -13.24 38.51
N ILE A 125 43.40 -14.04 38.98
CA ILE A 125 44.33 -14.76 38.10
C ILE A 125 43.59 -15.78 37.23
N VAL A 126 42.65 -16.54 37.82
CA VAL A 126 41.82 -17.50 37.08
C VAL A 126 40.95 -16.79 36.04
N GLU A 127 40.41 -15.61 36.36
CA GLU A 127 39.64 -14.80 35.42
C GLU A 127 40.49 -14.35 34.23
N SER A 128 41.72 -13.85 34.46
CA SER A 128 42.63 -13.48 33.37
C SER A 128 43.01 -14.68 32.50
N LEU A 129 43.27 -15.84 33.09
CA LEU A 129 43.53 -17.08 32.33
C LEU A 129 42.31 -17.50 31.49
N ASN A 130 41.11 -17.42 32.06
CA ASN A 130 39.87 -17.68 31.33
C ASN A 130 39.65 -16.69 30.19
N GLY A 131 40.07 -15.43 30.33
CA GLY A 131 40.08 -14.44 29.25
C GLY A 131 40.90 -14.88 28.04
N VAL A 132 42.11 -15.41 28.26
CA VAL A 132 42.98 -15.91 27.19
C VAL A 132 42.36 -17.12 26.48
N ILE A 133 41.83 -18.09 27.25
CA ILE A 133 41.15 -19.27 26.69
C ILE A 133 39.91 -18.85 25.88
N LEU A 134 39.12 -17.91 26.40
CA LEU A 134 37.93 -17.38 25.73
C LEU A 134 38.27 -16.75 24.39
N VAL A 135 39.33 -15.94 24.30
CA VAL A 135 39.78 -15.35 23.03
C VAL A 135 40.18 -16.43 22.03
N SER A 136 40.90 -17.48 22.47
CA SER A 136 41.27 -18.59 21.60
C SER A 136 40.04 -19.33 21.06
N LEU A 137 39.03 -19.61 21.90
CA LEU A 137 37.79 -20.28 21.48
C LEU A 137 36.94 -19.41 20.55
N ILE A 138 36.90 -18.09 20.79
CA ILE A 138 36.25 -17.13 19.89
C ILE A 138 36.93 -17.15 18.52
N LEU A 139 38.26 -17.18 18.47
CA LEU A 139 39.00 -17.25 17.21
C LEU A 139 38.72 -18.56 16.47
N THR A 140 38.72 -19.70 17.17
CA THR A 140 38.35 -21.01 16.59
C THR A 140 36.94 -20.98 15.98
N PHE A 141 35.96 -20.44 16.71
CA PHE A 141 34.60 -20.28 16.22
C PHE A 141 34.51 -19.37 14.98
N LEU A 142 35.24 -18.24 14.98
CA LEU A 142 35.26 -17.31 13.86
C LEU A 142 35.84 -17.95 12.60
N LEU A 143 36.99 -18.64 12.71
CA LEU A 143 37.62 -19.35 11.60
C LEU A 143 36.71 -20.43 11.04
N GLY A 144 36.07 -21.21 11.92
CA GLY A 144 35.13 -22.24 11.53
C GLY A 144 33.97 -21.71 10.70
N ILE A 145 33.37 -20.57 11.05
CA ILE A 145 32.32 -19.94 10.24
C ILE A 145 32.84 -19.57 8.85
N TYR A 146 34.05 -19.02 8.74
CA TYR A 146 34.63 -18.67 7.44
C TYR A 146 34.88 -19.90 6.56
N ASP A 147 35.26 -21.03 7.15
CA ASP A 147 35.44 -22.30 6.43
C ASP A 147 34.11 -22.81 5.85
N VAL A 148 33.00 -22.70 6.60
CA VAL A 148 31.66 -23.05 6.07
C VAL A 148 31.28 -22.15 4.89
N ILE A 149 31.50 -20.85 5.01
CA ILE A 149 31.18 -19.87 3.95
C ILE A 149 32.05 -20.14 2.70
N SER A 150 33.33 -20.47 2.89
CA SER A 150 34.25 -20.86 1.82
C SER A 150 33.78 -22.12 1.11
N SER A 151 33.36 -23.14 1.87
CA SER A 151 32.81 -24.39 1.34
C SER A 151 31.54 -24.16 0.50
N LEU A 152 30.63 -23.30 0.97
CA LEU A 152 29.45 -22.91 0.21
C LEU A 152 29.81 -22.19 -1.09
N ARG A 153 30.84 -21.34 -1.07
CA ARG A 153 31.32 -20.62 -2.26
C ARG A 153 31.92 -21.58 -3.27
N ALA A 154 32.72 -22.54 -2.81
CA ALA A 154 33.32 -23.57 -3.65
C ALA A 154 32.23 -24.43 -4.31
N LEU A 155 31.25 -24.90 -3.52
CA LEU A 155 30.10 -25.65 -4.03
C LEU A 155 29.31 -24.85 -5.07
N SER A 156 29.02 -23.58 -4.78
CA SER A 156 28.29 -22.71 -5.72
C SER A 156 29.03 -22.50 -7.03
N ALA A 157 30.36 -22.45 -6.99
CA ALA A 157 31.21 -22.24 -8.17
C ALA A 157 31.30 -23.49 -9.08
N GLN A 158 30.93 -24.68 -8.60
CA GLN A 158 30.89 -25.90 -9.41
C GLN A 158 29.87 -25.81 -10.56
N PHE A 159 28.82 -25.01 -10.40
CA PHE A 159 27.73 -24.94 -11.34
C PHE A 159 27.97 -23.86 -12.41
N PHE A 160 28.49 -24.27 -13.57
CA PHE A 160 28.72 -23.37 -14.72
C PHE A 160 27.40 -22.82 -15.29
N SER A 161 27.35 -21.54 -15.62
CA SER A 161 26.22 -20.90 -16.31
C SER A 161 26.76 -20.00 -17.43
N PRO A 162 26.31 -20.17 -18.69
CA PRO A 162 26.64 -19.23 -19.75
C PRO A 162 25.89 -17.91 -19.50
N GLY A 163 26.56 -16.93 -18.89
CA GLY A 163 26.02 -15.59 -18.62
C GLY A 163 26.08 -15.18 -17.15
N SER A 164 25.63 -13.97 -16.83
CA SER A 164 25.63 -13.40 -15.46
C SER A 164 24.50 -13.91 -14.56
N GLY A 165 23.76 -14.94 -14.99
CA GLY A 165 22.49 -15.39 -14.40
C GLY A 165 22.52 -16.71 -13.63
N VAL A 166 21.38 -17.03 -13.01
CA VAL A 166 21.11 -18.32 -12.39
C VAL A 166 20.82 -19.31 -13.53
N GLY A 167 21.84 -20.06 -13.94
CA GLY A 167 21.72 -21.03 -15.02
C GLY A 167 20.72 -22.15 -14.74
N GLU A 168 20.31 -22.84 -15.80
CA GLU A 168 19.54 -24.08 -15.68
C GLU A 168 20.44 -25.23 -15.19
N PRO A 169 19.95 -26.13 -14.31
CA PRO A 169 20.76 -27.22 -13.77
C PRO A 169 21.40 -28.10 -14.84
N ILE A 170 20.62 -28.52 -15.84
CA ILE A 170 21.09 -29.41 -16.91
C ILE A 170 22.05 -28.68 -17.84
N ALA A 171 21.82 -27.39 -18.13
CA ALA A 171 22.71 -26.60 -18.97
C ALA A 171 24.12 -26.46 -18.37
N SER A 172 24.26 -26.52 -17.03
CA SER A 172 25.57 -26.52 -16.37
C SER A 172 26.44 -27.73 -16.68
N LEU A 173 25.83 -28.83 -17.14
CA LEU A 173 26.53 -30.05 -17.53
C LEU A 173 27.16 -29.96 -18.93
N LYS A 174 26.75 -29.00 -19.77
CA LYS A 174 27.19 -28.86 -21.17
C LYS A 174 28.72 -28.99 -21.38
N PRO A 175 29.60 -28.42 -20.52
CA PRO A 175 31.05 -28.59 -20.68
C PRO A 175 31.54 -30.04 -20.56
N TYR A 176 30.81 -30.90 -19.85
CA TYR A 176 31.16 -32.30 -19.58
C TYR A 176 30.59 -33.27 -20.63
N PHE A 177 29.86 -32.76 -21.63
CA PHE A 177 29.31 -33.54 -22.75
C PHE A 177 29.83 -33.05 -24.11
N PRO A 178 31.16 -32.98 -24.35
CA PRO A 178 31.68 -32.60 -25.65
C PRO A 178 31.30 -33.63 -26.72
N GLY A 179 30.46 -33.23 -27.69
CA GLY A 179 30.03 -34.10 -28.78
C GLY A 179 29.04 -35.19 -28.38
N GLY A 180 28.35 -35.06 -27.24
CA GLY A 180 27.34 -36.02 -26.78
C GLY A 180 27.88 -37.13 -25.86
N GLU A 181 29.20 -37.24 -25.70
CA GLU A 181 29.83 -38.21 -24.81
C GLU A 181 30.22 -37.57 -23.48
N ALA A 182 29.97 -38.27 -22.37
CA ALA A 182 30.39 -37.81 -21.05
C ALA A 182 31.92 -37.90 -20.92
N ARG A 183 32.57 -36.80 -20.52
CA ARG A 183 34.01 -36.74 -20.23
C ARG A 183 34.26 -36.08 -18.89
N SER A 184 35.03 -36.75 -18.03
CA SER A 184 35.41 -36.26 -16.69
C SER A 184 34.23 -35.92 -15.77
N LEU A 185 33.04 -36.46 -16.08
CA LEU A 185 31.82 -36.25 -15.30
C LEU A 185 31.95 -36.86 -13.90
N ASP A 186 32.60 -38.01 -13.79
CA ASP A 186 33.00 -38.67 -12.55
C ASP A 186 33.72 -37.71 -11.58
N SER A 187 34.81 -37.09 -12.04
CA SER A 187 35.62 -36.18 -11.23
C SER A 187 34.85 -34.91 -10.81
N HIS A 188 33.94 -34.43 -11.66
CA HIS A 188 33.09 -33.30 -11.34
C HIS A 188 32.05 -33.65 -10.27
N LEU A 189 31.42 -34.83 -10.38
CA LEU A 189 30.45 -35.31 -9.39
C LEU A 189 31.11 -35.58 -8.03
N GLU A 190 32.33 -36.13 -8.02
CA GLU A 190 33.14 -36.27 -6.80
C GLU A 190 33.44 -34.90 -6.17
N SER A 191 33.84 -33.91 -6.97
CA SER A 191 34.11 -32.56 -6.48
C SER A 191 32.86 -31.87 -5.87
N ILE A 192 31.68 -32.09 -6.48
CA ILE A 192 30.41 -31.63 -5.93
C ILE A 192 30.12 -32.34 -4.60
N ALA A 193 30.29 -33.67 -4.53
CA ALA A 193 30.05 -34.45 -3.32
C ALA A 193 30.97 -34.03 -2.17
N ASP A 194 32.26 -33.82 -2.43
CA ASP A 194 33.24 -33.42 -1.43
C ASP A 194 32.99 -32.01 -0.88
N THR A 195 32.71 -31.06 -1.78
CA THR A 195 32.41 -29.67 -1.38
C THR A 195 31.07 -29.55 -0.67
N PHE A 196 30.07 -30.34 -1.09
CA PHE A 196 28.79 -30.41 -0.40
C PHE A 196 28.93 -31.06 0.98
N GLY A 197 29.64 -32.19 1.08
CA GLY A 197 29.94 -32.85 2.36
C GLY A 197 30.65 -31.93 3.34
N SER A 198 31.68 -31.21 2.89
CA SER A 198 32.41 -30.22 3.70
C SER A 198 31.48 -29.10 4.21
N TYR A 199 30.56 -28.64 3.37
CA TYR A 199 29.55 -27.66 3.77
C TYR A 199 28.56 -28.23 4.79
N THR A 200 28.05 -29.45 4.58
CA THR A 200 27.09 -30.06 5.50
C THR A 200 27.69 -30.31 6.88
N ASP A 201 28.93 -30.77 6.93
CA ASP A 201 29.66 -31.00 8.18
C ASP A 201 29.97 -29.67 8.88
N GLY A 202 30.36 -28.66 8.10
CA GLY A 202 30.58 -27.31 8.60
C GLY A 202 29.33 -26.67 9.22
N VAL A 203 28.16 -26.80 8.60
CA VAL A 203 26.89 -26.26 9.13
C VAL A 203 26.45 -26.99 10.40
N ARG A 204 26.73 -28.29 10.53
CA ARG A 204 26.48 -29.05 11.78
C ARG A 204 27.33 -28.55 12.93
N LEU A 205 28.62 -28.32 12.68
CA LEU A 205 29.54 -27.78 13.69
C LEU A 205 29.21 -26.31 14.02
N HIS A 206 28.95 -25.48 13.01
CA HIS A 206 28.73 -24.04 13.16
C HIS A 206 27.36 -23.61 12.63
N HIS A 207 26.33 -23.91 13.41
CA HIS A 207 24.91 -23.64 13.09
C HIS A 207 24.64 -22.18 12.70
N SER A 208 25.38 -21.21 13.25
CA SER A 208 25.22 -19.80 12.91
C SER A 208 25.52 -19.48 11.44
N ALA A 209 26.38 -20.27 10.78
CA ALA A 209 26.75 -20.09 9.38
C ALA A 209 25.58 -20.40 8.42
N TYR A 210 24.56 -21.14 8.88
CA TYR A 210 23.35 -21.41 8.10
C TYR A 210 22.64 -20.13 7.64
N TYR A 211 22.59 -19.09 8.50
CA TYR A 211 21.91 -17.83 8.19
C TYR A 211 22.73 -16.88 7.30
N PHE A 212 23.84 -17.38 6.70
CA PHE A 212 24.69 -16.58 5.83
C PHE A 212 23.97 -16.09 4.58
N GLN A 213 24.14 -14.81 4.27
CA GLN A 213 23.57 -14.14 3.11
C GLN A 213 24.66 -13.38 2.35
N SER A 214 25.03 -13.86 1.16
CA SER A 214 26.02 -13.18 0.31
C SER A 214 25.45 -11.92 -0.37
N GLY A 215 24.14 -11.85 -0.53
CA GLY A 215 23.47 -10.89 -1.41
C GLY A 215 23.86 -11.04 -2.88
N ARG A 216 24.21 -12.26 -3.33
CA ARG A 216 24.29 -12.68 -4.73
C ARG A 216 23.52 -13.99 -4.88
N ASP A 217 22.68 -14.10 -5.90
CA ASP A 217 21.81 -15.26 -6.08
C ASP A 217 22.59 -16.56 -6.36
N THR A 218 23.65 -16.46 -7.16
CA THR A 218 24.54 -17.60 -7.49
C THR A 218 25.45 -18.00 -6.34
N PHE A 219 25.52 -17.24 -5.24
CA PHE A 219 26.29 -17.60 -4.04
C PHE A 219 25.33 -17.75 -2.85
N SER A 220 24.45 -18.73 -2.92
CA SER A 220 23.42 -18.98 -1.91
C SER A 220 23.11 -20.47 -1.78
N LEU A 221 22.75 -20.90 -0.57
CA LEU A 221 22.36 -22.29 -0.31
C LEU A 221 21.14 -22.73 -1.16
N PRO A 222 20.06 -21.93 -1.29
CA PRO A 222 18.93 -22.27 -2.16
C PRO A 222 19.34 -22.56 -3.60
N TYR A 223 20.29 -21.79 -4.14
CA TYR A 223 20.82 -21.99 -5.49
C TYR A 223 21.58 -23.32 -5.60
N SER A 224 22.50 -23.62 -4.68
CA SER A 224 23.28 -24.87 -4.70
C SER A 224 22.40 -26.11 -4.58
N ILE A 225 21.40 -26.10 -3.69
CA ILE A 225 20.43 -27.21 -3.52
C ILE A 225 19.65 -27.42 -4.81
N ARG A 226 19.17 -26.35 -5.46
CA ARG A 226 18.41 -26.43 -6.71
C ARG A 226 19.26 -27.00 -7.86
N MET A 227 20.49 -26.52 -8.02
CA MET A 227 21.39 -27.00 -9.08
C MET A 227 21.72 -28.48 -8.90
N MET A 228 22.08 -28.87 -7.67
CA MET A 228 22.39 -30.25 -7.34
C MET A 228 21.18 -31.18 -7.53
N ALA A 229 20.00 -30.80 -7.06
CA ALA A 229 18.78 -31.58 -7.26
C ALA A 229 18.44 -31.77 -8.75
N GLY A 230 18.61 -30.72 -9.56
CA GLY A 230 18.38 -30.79 -11.00
C GLY A 230 19.39 -31.67 -11.74
N ILE A 231 20.66 -31.64 -11.33
CA ILE A 231 21.72 -32.51 -11.88
C ILE A 231 21.47 -33.97 -11.49
N ILE A 232 21.20 -34.27 -10.22
CA ILE A 232 20.85 -35.63 -9.77
C ILE A 232 19.60 -36.13 -10.51
N GLY A 233 18.56 -35.30 -10.60
CA GLY A 233 17.33 -35.60 -11.30
C GLY A 233 17.53 -35.94 -12.79
N GLY A 234 18.32 -35.12 -13.48
CA GLY A 234 18.63 -35.28 -14.91
C GLY A 234 19.52 -36.49 -15.18
N LEU A 235 20.62 -36.66 -14.45
CA LEU A 235 21.57 -37.75 -14.67
C LEU A 235 20.99 -39.12 -14.31
N ARG A 236 20.16 -39.21 -13.27
CA ARG A 236 19.64 -40.50 -12.78
C ARG A 236 18.37 -40.96 -13.49
N TRP A 237 17.48 -40.03 -13.87
CA TRP A 237 16.17 -40.37 -14.46
C TRP A 237 15.90 -39.72 -15.82
N GLY A 238 16.72 -38.76 -16.26
CA GLY A 238 16.54 -38.07 -17.54
C GLY A 238 17.00 -38.87 -18.76
N LEU A 239 17.75 -39.96 -18.58
CA LEU A 239 18.17 -40.88 -19.64
C LEU A 239 17.74 -42.32 -19.33
N PRO A 240 17.64 -43.21 -20.33
CA PRO A 240 17.37 -44.64 -20.13
C PRO A 240 18.42 -45.29 -19.22
N GLY A 241 18.02 -46.28 -18.41
CA GLY A 241 18.90 -46.94 -17.44
C GLY A 241 20.07 -47.74 -18.06
N SER A 242 20.01 -47.98 -19.38
CA SER A 242 21.09 -48.57 -20.16
C SER A 242 22.21 -47.59 -20.50
N ASN A 243 22.02 -46.28 -20.27
CA ASN A 243 23.02 -45.27 -20.59
C ASN A 243 24.12 -45.26 -19.51
N PRO A 244 25.43 -45.27 -19.90
CA PRO A 244 26.54 -45.29 -18.94
C PRO A 244 26.52 -44.11 -17.94
N VAL A 245 26.00 -42.95 -18.35
CA VAL A 245 25.86 -41.75 -17.52
C VAL A 245 24.98 -41.98 -16.29
N THR A 246 23.96 -42.84 -16.41
CA THR A 246 23.06 -43.17 -15.29
C THR A 246 23.70 -44.13 -14.28
N GLN A 247 24.82 -44.77 -14.65
CA GLN A 247 25.53 -45.78 -13.86
C GLN A 247 26.82 -45.25 -13.23
N GLU A 248 27.06 -43.93 -13.30
CA GLU A 248 28.22 -43.29 -12.68
C GLU A 248 28.27 -43.58 -11.17
N PRO A 249 29.39 -44.13 -10.64
CA PRO A 249 29.46 -44.59 -9.27
C PRO A 249 29.33 -43.46 -8.23
N ALA A 250 29.74 -42.23 -8.57
CA ALA A 250 29.64 -41.05 -7.70
C ALA A 250 28.19 -40.54 -7.50
N LEU A 251 27.27 -40.91 -8.39
CA LEU A 251 25.89 -40.40 -8.40
C LEU A 251 25.06 -40.93 -7.22
N LEU A 252 25.26 -42.19 -6.84
CA LEU A 252 24.55 -42.82 -5.71
C LEU A 252 24.97 -42.19 -4.36
N PRO A 253 26.27 -42.07 -4.01
CA PRO A 253 26.72 -41.35 -2.83
C PRO A 253 26.20 -39.92 -2.74
N LEU A 254 26.26 -39.18 -3.85
CA LEU A 254 25.77 -37.79 -3.91
C LEU A 254 24.26 -37.71 -3.62
N THR A 255 23.47 -38.62 -4.19
CA THR A 255 22.03 -38.68 -3.91
C THR A 255 21.75 -38.95 -2.43
N VAL A 256 22.47 -39.91 -1.84
CA VAL A 256 22.31 -40.27 -0.42
C VAL A 256 22.74 -39.12 0.50
N GLN A 257 23.81 -38.40 0.17
CA GLN A 257 24.24 -37.21 0.92
C GLN A 257 23.18 -36.11 0.87
N PHE A 258 22.60 -35.85 -0.31
CA PHE A 258 21.50 -34.88 -0.46
C PHE A 258 20.30 -35.24 0.42
N GLU A 259 19.84 -36.50 0.36
CA GLU A 259 18.69 -36.96 1.15
C GLU A 259 18.97 -36.93 2.67
N LYS A 260 20.19 -37.26 3.11
CA LYS A 260 20.59 -37.15 4.52
C LYS A 260 20.59 -35.71 5.01
N PHE A 261 21.02 -34.76 4.16
CA PHE A 261 20.98 -33.35 4.51
C PHE A 261 19.54 -32.81 4.57
N GLU A 262 18.68 -33.23 3.64
CA GLU A 262 17.24 -32.95 3.68
C GLU A 262 16.63 -33.45 5.00
N GLN A 263 16.89 -34.70 5.38
CA GLN A 263 16.38 -35.30 6.62
C GLN A 263 16.87 -34.56 7.88
N TYR A 264 18.13 -34.12 7.89
CA TYR A 264 18.70 -33.32 8.97
C TYR A 264 17.99 -31.95 9.10
N MET A 265 17.71 -31.28 7.98
CA MET A 265 17.10 -29.96 7.95
C MET A 265 15.58 -29.99 8.17
N HIS A 266 14.90 -31.10 7.87
CA HIS A 266 13.45 -31.25 8.00
C HIS A 266 12.88 -30.80 9.37
N PRO A 267 13.38 -31.29 10.54
CA PRO A 267 12.88 -30.85 11.85
C PRO A 267 13.17 -29.37 12.14
N LEU A 268 14.22 -28.80 11.56
CA LEU A 268 14.61 -27.38 11.75
C LEU A 268 13.69 -26.45 10.95
N LEU A 269 13.29 -26.87 9.74
CA LEU A 269 12.52 -26.04 8.79
C LEU A 269 10.99 -26.15 8.95
N LYS A 270 10.50 -27.13 9.73
CA LYS A 270 9.09 -27.27 10.14
C LYS A 270 8.07 -27.21 8.98
N TRP A 271 8.38 -27.74 7.80
CA TRP A 271 7.37 -27.85 6.73
C TRP A 271 6.46 -29.07 6.95
N GLN A 272 5.20 -28.97 6.53
CA GLN A 272 4.14 -29.91 6.95
C GLN A 272 3.82 -31.02 5.95
N SER A 273 4.13 -30.86 4.66
CA SER A 273 3.74 -31.81 3.61
C SER A 273 4.94 -32.65 3.17
N THR A 274 4.91 -33.95 3.45
CA THR A 274 5.81 -34.97 2.84
C THR A 274 5.05 -35.88 1.87
N ASP A 275 3.74 -35.69 1.73
CA ASP A 275 2.89 -36.49 0.84
C ASP A 275 3.18 -36.16 -0.62
N VAL A 276 3.72 -37.16 -1.33
CA VAL A 276 4.00 -37.07 -2.76
C VAL A 276 2.66 -37.07 -3.52
N PRO A 277 2.48 -36.22 -4.56
CA PRO A 277 1.30 -36.24 -5.40
C PRO A 277 1.02 -37.64 -5.96
N GLN A 278 -0.25 -38.00 -6.12
CA GLN A 278 -0.61 -39.25 -6.78
C GLN A 278 -0.08 -39.26 -8.21
N THR A 279 0.56 -40.35 -8.62
CA THR A 279 1.09 -40.52 -9.98
C THR A 279 -0.05 -40.61 -10.98
N VAL A 280 0.12 -39.99 -12.13
CA VAL A 280 -0.78 -40.13 -13.29
C VAL A 280 -0.84 -41.60 -13.75
N SER A 281 -1.99 -42.04 -14.29
CA SER A 281 -2.13 -43.39 -14.83
C SER A 281 -1.20 -43.59 -16.04
N ALA A 282 -0.78 -44.83 -16.31
CA ALA A 282 0.11 -45.11 -17.45
C ALA A 282 -0.51 -44.72 -18.81
N GLY A 283 -1.85 -44.79 -18.93
CA GLY A 283 -2.58 -44.38 -20.14
C GLY A 283 -2.60 -42.87 -20.32
N ASP A 284 -2.90 -42.12 -19.26
CA ASP A 284 -2.93 -40.65 -19.27
C ASP A 284 -1.53 -40.07 -19.48
N PHE A 285 -0.50 -40.70 -18.88
CA PHE A 285 0.90 -40.35 -19.11
C PHE A 285 1.28 -40.51 -20.59
N ALA A 286 0.92 -41.63 -21.22
CA ALA A 286 1.20 -41.87 -22.63
C ALA A 286 0.48 -40.87 -23.55
N ALA A 287 -0.77 -40.53 -23.25
CA ALA A 287 -1.55 -39.54 -23.98
C ALA A 287 -0.92 -38.14 -23.87
N GLN A 288 -0.56 -37.71 -22.66
CA GLN A 288 0.09 -36.42 -22.44
C GLN A 288 1.49 -36.36 -23.06
N LEU A 289 2.25 -37.45 -23.01
CA LEU A 289 3.56 -37.55 -23.64
C LEU A 289 3.47 -37.38 -25.17
N GLN A 290 2.48 -37.98 -25.82
CA GLN A 290 2.23 -37.78 -27.26
C GLN A 290 1.94 -36.32 -27.58
N VAL A 291 1.07 -35.67 -26.80
CA VAL A 291 0.74 -34.24 -26.96
C VAL A 291 1.98 -33.34 -26.83
N GLU A 292 2.83 -33.57 -25.83
CA GLU A 292 4.05 -32.77 -25.63
C GLU A 292 5.12 -33.05 -26.72
N THR A 293 5.25 -34.31 -27.16
CA THR A 293 6.20 -34.69 -28.24
C THR A 293 5.77 -34.10 -29.59
N ASP A 294 4.46 -34.09 -29.87
CA ASP A 294 3.90 -33.50 -31.09
C ASP A 294 3.99 -31.96 -31.05
N ARG A 295 3.83 -31.33 -29.88
CA ARG A 295 4.13 -29.90 -29.69
C ARG A 295 5.59 -29.57 -30.01
N ALA A 296 6.55 -30.34 -29.51
CA ALA A 296 7.97 -30.11 -29.77
C ALA A 296 8.28 -30.17 -31.29
N LYS A 297 7.61 -31.08 -32.02
CA LYS A 297 7.72 -31.19 -33.49
C LYS A 297 6.97 -30.09 -34.24
N HIS A 298 5.86 -29.58 -33.71
CA HIS A 298 4.98 -28.61 -34.37
C HIS A 298 5.17 -27.16 -33.93
N ALA A 299 6.02 -26.87 -32.95
CA ALA A 299 6.38 -25.51 -32.53
C ALA A 299 6.95 -24.63 -33.67
N ARG A 300 7.38 -25.24 -34.79
CA ARG A 300 7.79 -24.53 -36.02
C ARG A 300 6.64 -24.16 -36.97
N ARG A 301 5.40 -24.61 -36.73
CA ARG A 301 4.22 -24.25 -37.54
C ARG A 301 3.11 -23.71 -36.65
N ARG A 302 2.65 -22.51 -37.01
CA ARG A 302 1.68 -21.67 -36.28
C ARG A 302 0.42 -22.43 -35.81
N TRP A 303 0.03 -22.06 -34.58
CA TRP A 303 -1.32 -22.05 -34.01
C TRP A 303 -1.97 -23.42 -33.81
N ALA A 304 -1.74 -24.01 -32.63
CA ALA A 304 -2.53 -25.13 -32.13
C ALA A 304 -3.53 -24.65 -31.06
N ARG A 305 -4.77 -25.13 -31.22
CA ARG A 305 -5.95 -24.90 -30.35
C ARG A 305 -5.65 -25.11 -28.87
N VAL A 306 -6.32 -24.31 -28.04
CA VAL A 306 -6.36 -24.45 -26.58
C VAL A 306 -6.95 -25.81 -26.24
N GLN A 307 -6.10 -26.76 -25.86
CA GLN A 307 -6.48 -28.03 -25.25
C GLN A 307 -6.03 -28.04 -23.79
N GLU A 308 -6.79 -28.74 -22.95
CA GLU A 308 -6.68 -28.72 -21.50
C GLU A 308 -5.25 -28.96 -21.00
N PRO A 309 -4.83 -28.28 -19.92
CA PRO A 309 -3.50 -28.46 -19.37
C PRO A 309 -3.41 -29.82 -18.66
N GLY A 310 -2.58 -30.72 -19.21
CA GLY A 310 -2.20 -31.97 -18.53
C GLY A 310 -1.43 -31.75 -17.23
N ASP A 311 -1.03 -32.84 -16.58
CA ASP A 311 -0.33 -32.81 -15.29
C ASP A 311 1.03 -32.09 -15.40
N PRO A 312 1.31 -31.07 -14.55
CA PRO A 312 2.53 -30.28 -14.63
C PRO A 312 3.83 -31.08 -14.37
N TRP A 313 3.76 -32.17 -13.60
CA TRP A 313 4.92 -33.03 -13.33
C TRP A 313 5.29 -33.87 -14.54
N VAL A 314 4.32 -34.30 -15.33
CA VAL A 314 4.58 -35.01 -16.60
C VAL A 314 5.27 -34.08 -17.59
N SER A 315 4.77 -32.86 -17.77
CA SER A 315 5.43 -31.86 -18.63
C SER A 315 6.85 -31.54 -18.16
N ARG A 316 7.09 -31.41 -16.85
CA ARG A 316 8.44 -31.20 -16.30
C ARG A 316 9.36 -32.41 -16.52
N PHE A 317 8.84 -33.63 -16.35
CA PHE A 317 9.60 -34.85 -16.63
C PHE A 317 10.04 -34.90 -18.10
N VAL A 318 9.13 -34.61 -19.03
CA VAL A 318 9.43 -34.55 -20.48
C VAL A 318 10.52 -33.52 -20.77
N GLN A 319 10.42 -32.31 -20.21
CA GLN A 319 11.45 -31.27 -20.38
C GLN A 319 12.84 -31.69 -19.87
N VAL A 320 12.91 -32.39 -18.72
CA VAL A 320 14.17 -32.91 -18.19
C VAL A 320 14.78 -33.96 -19.13
N ASN A 321 13.95 -34.84 -19.71
CA ASN A 321 14.39 -35.87 -20.65
C ASN A 321 14.83 -35.25 -21.99
N ASP A 322 14.09 -34.28 -22.51
CA ASP A 322 14.43 -33.56 -23.75
C ASP A 322 15.78 -32.86 -23.64
N LYS A 323 16.01 -32.13 -22.54
CA LYS A 323 17.28 -31.42 -22.29
C LYS A 323 18.46 -32.38 -22.10
N MET A 324 18.25 -33.50 -21.41
CA MET A 324 19.29 -34.53 -21.26
C MET A 324 19.59 -35.24 -22.59
N ALA A 325 18.58 -35.49 -23.42
CA ALA A 325 18.77 -36.07 -24.74
C ALA A 325 19.45 -35.09 -25.70
N GLU A 326 19.18 -33.79 -25.61
CA GLU A 326 19.92 -32.75 -26.34
C GLU A 326 21.42 -32.76 -25.99
N LEU A 327 21.76 -32.92 -24.70
CA LEU A 327 23.16 -33.01 -24.26
C LEU A 327 23.89 -34.25 -24.79
N VAL A 328 23.22 -35.40 -24.88
CA VAL A 328 23.81 -36.68 -25.32
C VAL A 328 23.67 -36.90 -26.83
N GLY A 329 22.93 -36.05 -27.54
CA GLY A 329 22.61 -36.24 -28.96
C GLY A 329 21.67 -37.43 -29.24
N GLY A 330 20.83 -37.78 -28.27
CA GLY A 330 19.94 -38.94 -28.31
C GLY A 330 18.47 -38.60 -28.63
N THR A 331 17.62 -39.63 -28.65
CA THR A 331 16.16 -39.43 -28.67
C THR A 331 15.63 -39.33 -27.23
N PRO A 332 14.72 -38.39 -26.91
CA PRO A 332 14.30 -38.13 -25.53
C PRO A 332 13.67 -39.32 -24.83
N ILE A 333 12.68 -39.94 -25.47
CA ILE A 333 11.90 -41.05 -24.93
C ILE A 333 11.65 -42.05 -26.06
N ALA A 334 12.36 -43.19 -26.02
CA ALA A 334 12.24 -44.25 -27.02
C ALA A 334 11.20 -45.33 -26.61
N ASP A 335 11.12 -45.69 -25.32
CA ASP A 335 10.14 -46.61 -24.76
C ASP A 335 9.26 -45.88 -23.72
N VAL A 336 7.95 -45.79 -24.01
CA VAL A 336 6.96 -45.12 -23.15
C VAL A 336 6.78 -45.82 -21.81
N ARG A 337 6.87 -47.16 -21.78
CA ARG A 337 6.71 -47.95 -20.54
C ARG A 337 7.93 -47.79 -19.64
N GLU A 338 9.12 -47.79 -20.23
CA GLU A 338 10.35 -47.48 -19.50
C GLU A 338 10.33 -46.05 -18.95
N ALA A 339 9.90 -45.07 -19.76
CA ALA A 339 9.76 -43.68 -19.34
C ALA A 339 8.74 -43.50 -18.22
N TYR A 340 7.61 -44.21 -18.26
CA TYR A 340 6.64 -44.22 -17.16
C TYR A 340 7.27 -44.77 -15.86
N ASN A 341 8.02 -45.86 -15.94
CA ASN A 341 8.71 -46.42 -14.77
C ASN A 341 9.72 -45.42 -14.18
N ARG A 342 10.48 -44.72 -15.04
CA ARG A 342 11.39 -43.64 -14.61
C ARG A 342 10.63 -42.49 -13.95
N TYR A 343 9.51 -42.06 -14.52
CA TYR A 343 8.66 -41.00 -13.97
C TYR A 343 8.16 -41.35 -12.55
N VAL A 344 7.67 -42.58 -12.33
CA VAL A 344 7.18 -43.05 -11.02
C VAL A 344 8.28 -42.99 -9.96
N HIS A 345 9.53 -43.28 -10.31
CA HIS A 345 10.67 -43.22 -9.38
C HIS A 345 11.25 -41.81 -9.23
N TRP A 346 11.14 -40.97 -10.25
CA TRP A 346 11.62 -39.60 -10.26
C TRP A 346 10.74 -38.67 -9.43
N LEU A 347 9.41 -38.82 -9.52
CA LEU A 347 8.44 -37.92 -8.90
C LEU A 347 8.65 -37.75 -7.37
N PRO A 348 8.84 -38.81 -6.56
CA PRO A 348 9.08 -38.67 -5.12
C PRO A 348 10.36 -37.89 -4.78
N PHE A 349 11.41 -38.06 -5.58
CA PHE A 349 12.66 -37.31 -5.40
C PHE A 349 12.49 -35.84 -5.81
N ALA A 350 11.95 -35.59 -7.00
CA ALA A 350 11.78 -34.25 -7.54
C ALA A 350 10.85 -33.39 -6.68
N TYR A 351 9.76 -33.98 -6.18
CA TYR A 351 8.83 -33.32 -5.28
C TYR A 351 9.48 -32.92 -3.96
N ARG A 352 10.17 -33.87 -3.29
CA ARG A 352 10.88 -33.60 -2.02
C ARG A 352 11.98 -32.56 -2.18
N ALA A 353 12.78 -32.64 -3.25
CA ALA A 353 13.82 -31.66 -3.54
C ALA A 353 13.25 -30.24 -3.77
N GLU A 354 12.09 -30.13 -4.43
CA GLU A 354 11.40 -28.84 -4.60
C GLU A 354 10.87 -28.29 -3.27
N GLN A 355 10.23 -29.12 -2.44
CA GLN A 355 9.79 -28.71 -1.10
C GLN A 355 10.97 -28.28 -0.22
N PHE A 356 12.08 -29.01 -0.30
CA PHE A 356 13.29 -28.68 0.42
C PHE A 356 13.87 -27.32 0.00
N SER A 357 14.04 -27.11 -1.31
CA SER A 357 14.51 -25.84 -1.84
C SER A 357 13.56 -24.68 -1.46
N ALA A 358 12.25 -24.90 -1.55
CA ALA A 358 11.25 -23.90 -1.20
C ALA A 358 11.29 -23.54 0.30
N ALA A 359 11.47 -24.53 1.17
CA ALA A 359 11.52 -24.30 2.60
C ALA A 359 12.81 -23.64 3.07
N VAL A 360 13.97 -24.04 2.53
CA VAL A 360 15.24 -23.35 2.79
C VAL A 360 15.15 -21.91 2.30
N SER A 361 14.58 -21.68 1.11
CA SER A 361 14.35 -20.33 0.59
C SER A 361 13.41 -19.51 1.50
N ARG A 362 12.35 -20.13 2.02
CA ARG A 362 11.40 -19.49 2.93
C ARG A 362 12.05 -19.14 4.27
N ASP A 363 12.88 -20.02 4.82
CA ASP A 363 13.51 -19.78 6.12
C ASP A 363 14.55 -18.67 6.04
N LEU A 364 15.39 -18.71 4.99
CA LEU A 364 16.41 -17.71 4.66
C LEU A 364 15.83 -16.43 4.01
N ASP A 365 14.50 -16.34 3.85
CA ASP A 365 13.80 -15.21 3.21
C ASP A 365 14.40 -14.82 1.84
N TYR A 366 14.78 -15.83 1.06
CA TYR A 366 15.38 -15.74 -0.26
C TYR A 366 14.32 -15.45 -1.33
N GLN A 367 14.50 -14.38 -2.11
CA GLN A 367 13.50 -13.85 -3.06
C GLN A 367 14.21 -13.35 -4.33
N PRO A 368 14.65 -14.25 -5.22
CA PRO A 368 15.28 -13.86 -6.48
C PRO A 368 14.25 -13.24 -7.41
N VAL A 369 14.70 -12.33 -8.27
CA VAL A 369 13.90 -11.77 -9.37
C VAL A 369 14.70 -11.88 -10.66
N TYR A 370 14.04 -12.39 -11.70
CA TYR A 370 14.65 -12.55 -13.02
C TYR A 370 14.26 -11.37 -13.92
N ASP A 371 15.23 -10.79 -14.62
CA ASP A 371 14.99 -9.60 -15.45
C ASP A 371 14.18 -9.91 -16.72
N ASP A 372 14.26 -11.13 -17.25
CA ASP A 372 13.52 -11.57 -18.43
C ASP A 372 12.44 -12.61 -18.06
N PRO A 373 11.15 -12.34 -18.33
CA PRO A 373 10.09 -13.33 -18.14
C PRO A 373 10.08 -14.47 -19.19
N ALA A 374 10.83 -14.36 -20.29
CA ALA A 374 10.92 -15.38 -21.34
C ALA A 374 11.82 -16.57 -20.96
N ASP A 375 11.70 -17.69 -21.71
CA ASP A 375 12.42 -18.96 -21.46
C ASP A 375 13.93 -18.93 -21.81
N GLN A 376 14.56 -17.76 -21.83
CA GLN A 376 16.02 -17.65 -21.96
C GLN A 376 16.69 -17.92 -20.59
N ALA A 377 18.01 -18.18 -20.60
CA ALA A 377 18.77 -18.44 -19.39
C ALA A 377 18.57 -17.27 -18.37
N PRO A 378 17.94 -17.52 -17.21
CA PRO A 378 17.44 -16.43 -16.39
C PRO A 378 18.58 -15.68 -15.68
N ALA A 379 18.69 -14.39 -15.96
CA ALA A 379 19.54 -13.48 -15.22
C ALA A 379 18.86 -13.12 -13.89
N ALA A 380 19.30 -13.74 -12.80
CA ALA A 380 18.86 -13.40 -11.46
C ALA A 380 19.58 -12.17 -10.96
N VAL A 381 18.80 -11.16 -10.63
CA VAL A 381 19.30 -9.97 -9.97
C VAL A 381 18.49 -9.80 -8.70
N LEU A 382 19.20 -9.62 -7.59
CA LEU A 382 18.63 -8.98 -6.40
C LEU A 382 18.40 -7.52 -6.76
N ALA A 383 17.35 -7.26 -7.53
CA ALA A 383 17.02 -5.91 -7.90
C ALA A 383 16.66 -5.18 -6.59
N PRO A 384 17.33 -4.05 -6.27
CA PRO A 384 16.76 -3.14 -5.29
C PRO A 384 15.33 -2.81 -5.73
N ALA A 385 14.44 -2.41 -4.80
CA ALA A 385 13.21 -1.72 -5.22
C ALA A 385 13.64 -0.73 -6.31
N PRO A 386 12.92 -0.66 -7.45
CA PRO A 386 13.37 0.16 -8.58
C PRO A 386 13.86 1.47 -7.99
N ASN A 387 15.12 1.82 -8.28
CA ASN A 387 15.61 3.15 -7.94
C ASN A 387 14.48 4.06 -8.38
N VAL A 388 13.82 4.77 -7.44
CA VAL A 388 12.78 5.75 -7.77
C VAL A 388 13.35 6.50 -8.94
N ALA A 389 12.78 6.27 -10.14
CA ALA A 389 13.51 6.42 -11.39
C ALA A 389 14.31 7.71 -11.31
N THR A 390 15.61 7.66 -11.64
CA THR A 390 16.41 8.87 -11.78
C THR A 390 15.52 9.90 -12.47
N PRO A 391 15.31 11.07 -11.83
CA PRO A 391 14.18 11.95 -12.14
C PRO A 391 13.92 12.06 -13.64
N ARG A 392 12.64 11.94 -14.03
CA ARG A 392 12.17 12.24 -15.39
C ARG A 392 12.73 13.62 -15.79
N GLY A 393 13.69 13.65 -16.72
CA GLY A 393 14.34 14.88 -17.19
C GLY A 393 15.41 15.46 -16.26
N ARG A 394 16.25 16.32 -16.84
CA ARG A 394 17.50 16.94 -16.34
C ARG A 394 17.38 17.78 -15.06
N GLU A 395 16.30 17.68 -14.29
CA GLU A 395 16.06 18.46 -13.07
C GLU A 395 16.54 17.71 -11.82
N THR A 396 17.86 17.58 -11.68
CA THR A 396 18.50 17.19 -10.43
C THR A 396 18.51 18.40 -9.49
N GLY A 397 17.62 18.42 -8.49
CA GLY A 397 17.61 19.48 -7.49
C GLY A 397 16.59 19.25 -6.36
N LEU A 398 16.91 19.79 -5.17
CA LEU A 398 16.05 19.72 -3.98
C LEU A 398 14.62 20.24 -4.27
N ARG A 399 14.48 21.25 -5.13
CA ARG A 399 13.18 21.81 -5.53
C ARG A 399 12.29 20.81 -6.29
N ALA A 400 12.86 20.07 -7.25
CA ALA A 400 12.11 19.05 -8.00
C ALA A 400 11.79 17.83 -7.14
N PHE A 401 12.63 17.51 -6.14
CA PHE A 401 12.34 16.48 -5.14
C PHE A 401 11.16 16.90 -4.24
N ILE A 402 11.22 18.10 -3.66
CA ILE A 402 10.16 18.64 -2.81
C ILE A 402 8.86 18.79 -3.61
N GLY A 403 8.93 19.33 -4.84
CA GLY A 403 7.76 19.48 -5.71
C GLY A 403 7.02 18.16 -5.95
N ARG A 404 7.74 17.07 -6.25
CA ARG A 404 7.15 15.73 -6.44
C ARG A 404 6.55 15.15 -5.17
N ARG A 405 7.20 15.36 -4.02
CA ARG A 405 6.65 14.90 -2.72
C ARG A 405 5.40 15.68 -2.36
N VAL A 406 5.39 16.98 -2.61
CA VAL A 406 4.24 17.85 -2.32
C VAL A 406 3.08 17.53 -3.28
N THR A 407 3.32 17.28 -4.57
CA THR A 407 2.22 16.90 -5.50
C THR A 407 1.57 15.57 -5.17
N LEU A 408 2.30 14.63 -4.55
CA LEU A 408 1.74 13.38 -4.02
C LEU A 408 0.82 13.59 -2.82
N ILE A 409 1.09 14.61 -2.00
CA ILE A 409 0.33 14.94 -0.78
C ILE A 409 -0.83 15.91 -1.09
N ASP A 410 -0.61 16.86 -2.01
CA ASP A 410 -1.52 17.93 -2.40
C ASP A 410 -1.47 18.14 -3.93
N PRO A 411 -2.27 17.36 -4.70
CA PRO A 411 -2.35 17.50 -6.14
C PRO A 411 -2.74 18.92 -6.57
N GLY A 412 -1.89 19.56 -7.39
CA GLY A 412 -2.11 20.93 -7.87
C GLY A 412 -1.94 22.04 -6.83
N TYR A 413 -1.36 21.74 -5.65
CA TYR A 413 -1.06 22.71 -4.59
C TYR A 413 -2.30 23.43 -4.04
N MET A 414 -3.48 22.81 -4.08
CA MET A 414 -4.72 23.47 -3.68
C MET A 414 -4.75 23.80 -2.19
N ARG A 415 -4.28 22.89 -1.34
CA ARG A 415 -4.18 23.12 0.11
C ARG A 415 -3.09 24.14 0.42
N LEU A 416 -1.95 24.05 -0.28
CA LEU A 416 -0.85 25.00 -0.15
C LEU A 416 -1.28 26.43 -0.49
N ILE A 417 -1.98 26.61 -1.62
CA ILE A 417 -2.48 27.91 -2.07
C ILE A 417 -3.57 28.43 -1.13
N ALA A 418 -4.48 27.56 -0.67
CA ALA A 418 -5.50 27.96 0.31
C ALA A 418 -4.88 28.39 1.66
N ALA A 419 -3.86 27.68 2.13
CA ALA A 419 -3.12 28.02 3.34
C ALA A 419 -2.33 29.32 3.19
N ALA A 420 -1.62 29.49 2.08
CA ALA A 420 -0.89 30.71 1.76
C ALA A 420 -1.81 31.93 1.64
N ARG A 421 -3.00 31.77 1.06
CA ARG A 421 -4.02 32.82 1.01
C ARG A 421 -4.58 33.16 2.39
N ALA A 422 -4.86 32.16 3.23
CA ALA A 422 -5.33 32.40 4.59
C ALA A 422 -4.29 33.14 5.43
N LEU A 423 -3.02 32.73 5.34
CA LEU A 423 -1.90 33.42 5.98
C LEU A 423 -1.73 34.85 5.42
N GLY A 424 -1.74 35.01 4.10
CA GLY A 424 -1.61 36.31 3.44
C GLY A 424 -2.74 37.26 3.82
N ALA A 425 -3.98 36.78 3.91
CA ALA A 425 -5.13 37.56 4.36
C ALA A 425 -4.98 38.00 5.83
N ALA A 426 -4.55 37.10 6.71
CA ALA A 426 -4.31 37.42 8.13
C ALA A 426 -3.18 38.44 8.30
N VAL A 427 -2.04 38.24 7.63
CA VAL A 427 -0.89 39.16 7.68
C VAL A 427 -1.25 40.53 7.10
N LEU A 428 -1.94 40.57 5.96
CA LEU A 428 -2.40 41.81 5.35
C LEU A 428 -3.38 42.56 6.27
N ALA A 429 -4.34 41.85 6.88
CA ALA A 429 -5.29 42.44 7.82
C ALA A 429 -4.60 43.06 9.04
N VAL A 430 -3.64 42.33 9.63
CA VAL A 430 -2.85 42.85 10.77
C VAL A 430 -2.03 44.08 10.34
N ALA A 431 -1.35 44.03 9.19
CA ALA A 431 -0.54 45.15 8.70
C ALA A 431 -1.38 46.42 8.45
N VAL A 432 -2.53 46.27 7.78
CA VAL A 432 -3.46 47.38 7.53
C VAL A 432 -4.01 47.92 8.86
N LEU A 433 -4.37 47.04 9.79
CA LEU A 433 -4.90 47.45 11.10
C LEU A 433 -3.88 48.18 11.96
N VAL A 434 -2.61 47.75 11.97
CA VAL A 434 -1.55 48.47 12.66
C VAL A 434 -1.41 49.89 12.09
N GLY A 435 -1.45 50.03 10.76
CA GLY A 435 -1.44 51.34 10.09
C GLY A 435 -2.64 52.22 10.47
N VAL A 436 -3.86 51.71 10.28
CA VAL A 436 -5.10 52.47 10.51
C VAL A 436 -5.31 52.81 11.99
N LEU A 437 -5.07 51.87 12.91
CA LEU A 437 -5.24 52.09 14.35
C LEU A 437 -4.18 53.04 14.92
N SER A 438 -2.94 53.00 14.40
CA SER A 438 -1.89 53.96 14.76
C SER A 438 -2.26 55.40 14.36
N ALA A 439 -2.82 55.58 13.17
CA ALA A 439 -3.28 56.89 12.70
C ALA A 439 -4.45 57.44 13.52
N LEU A 440 -5.30 56.56 14.07
CA LEU A 440 -6.47 56.91 14.88
C LEU A 440 -6.20 56.96 16.39
N SER A 441 -4.95 56.73 16.85
CA SER A 441 -4.59 56.67 18.28
C SER A 441 -5.42 55.67 19.10
N LEU A 442 -5.87 54.57 18.47
CA LEU A 442 -6.70 53.53 19.07
C LEU A 442 -5.84 52.35 19.58
N PRO A 443 -6.34 51.52 20.52
CA PRO A 443 -5.58 50.37 21.03
C PRO A 443 -5.25 49.38 19.90
N LEU A 444 -3.95 49.25 19.59
CA LEU A 444 -3.49 48.57 18.38
C LEU A 444 -3.56 47.04 18.45
N MET A 445 -3.16 46.44 19.57
CA MET A 445 -2.79 45.01 19.60
C MET A 445 -3.97 44.03 19.62
N PRO A 446 -4.99 44.15 20.50
CA PRO A 446 -6.09 43.18 20.55
C PRO A 446 -6.98 43.20 19.30
N ALA A 447 -7.23 44.39 18.75
CA ALA A 447 -8.07 44.59 17.57
C ALA A 447 -7.38 44.08 16.30
N ALA A 448 -6.07 44.32 16.13
CA ALA A 448 -5.32 43.82 14.97
C ALA A 448 -5.31 42.29 14.90
N VAL A 449 -5.08 41.62 16.04
CA VAL A 449 -5.09 40.15 16.10
C VAL A 449 -6.49 39.58 15.84
N PHE A 450 -7.54 40.19 16.40
CA PHE A 450 -8.92 39.80 16.10
C PHE A 450 -9.24 39.90 14.59
N GLY A 451 -8.85 41.01 13.94
CA GLY A 451 -9.02 41.18 12.50
C GLY A 451 -8.25 40.16 11.65
N GLY A 452 -7.01 39.83 12.05
CA GLY A 452 -6.22 38.79 11.40
C GLY A 452 -6.81 37.38 11.54
N MET A 453 -7.31 37.04 12.73
CA MET A 453 -8.00 35.76 12.96
C MET A 453 -9.31 35.68 12.19
N LEU A 454 -10.10 36.75 12.19
CA LEU A 454 -11.33 36.79 11.41
C LEU A 454 -11.03 36.60 9.92
N ALA A 455 -10.00 37.26 9.37
CA ALA A 455 -9.56 37.09 7.99
C ALA A 455 -9.17 35.63 7.65
N MET A 456 -8.57 34.91 8.59
CA MET A 456 -8.23 33.49 8.44
C MET A 456 -9.48 32.59 8.38
N PHE A 457 -10.48 32.84 9.21
CA PHE A 457 -11.71 32.03 9.25
C PHE A 457 -12.71 32.39 8.14
N THR A 458 -12.72 33.64 7.67
CA THR A 458 -13.59 34.10 6.57
C THR A 458 -13.20 33.48 5.23
N GLY A 459 -11.89 33.31 4.96
CA GLY A 459 -11.41 32.69 3.72
C GLY A 459 -11.96 31.27 3.50
N ALA A 460 -12.25 30.54 4.58
CA ALA A 460 -12.87 29.21 4.55
C ALA A 460 -14.35 29.26 4.12
N ALA A 461 -15.10 30.18 4.74
CA ALA A 461 -16.53 30.36 4.50
C ALA A 461 -16.78 30.95 3.10
N ALA A 462 -15.92 31.88 2.65
CA ALA A 462 -15.98 32.46 1.31
C ALA A 462 -15.61 31.45 0.21
N ALA A 463 -14.67 30.53 0.46
CA ALA A 463 -14.35 29.45 -0.47
C ALA A 463 -15.53 28.47 -0.65
N ALA A 464 -16.33 28.25 0.39
CA ALA A 464 -17.59 27.49 0.29
C ALA A 464 -18.71 28.27 -0.44
N ALA A 465 -18.57 29.59 -0.59
CA ALA A 465 -19.59 30.49 -1.14
C ALA A 465 -19.55 30.68 -2.67
N GLY A 466 -18.58 30.14 -3.41
CA GLY A 466 -18.65 30.24 -4.88
C GLY A 466 -17.50 29.64 -5.69
N THR A 467 -17.83 28.62 -6.48
CA THR A 467 -17.08 28.12 -7.65
C THR A 467 -17.38 28.89 -8.94
N GLY A 468 -18.12 30.01 -8.89
CA GLY A 468 -18.52 30.78 -10.07
C GLY A 468 -17.63 31.99 -10.41
N GLN A 469 -17.52 32.31 -11.70
CA GLN A 469 -16.81 33.47 -12.26
C GLN A 469 -17.35 34.83 -11.73
N GLY A 470 -16.42 35.78 -11.53
CA GLY A 470 -16.69 37.22 -11.44
C GLY A 470 -17.53 37.68 -10.24
N LEU A 471 -18.84 37.84 -10.43
CA LEU A 471 -19.74 38.48 -9.46
C LEU A 471 -20.08 37.63 -8.23
N LYS A 472 -20.04 36.29 -8.33
CA LYS A 472 -20.34 35.40 -7.19
C LYS A 472 -19.25 35.44 -6.10
N ARG A 473 -18.03 35.91 -6.42
CA ARG A 473 -16.92 36.08 -5.46
C ARG A 473 -17.16 37.22 -4.46
N LEU A 474 -18.04 38.17 -4.77
CA LEU A 474 -18.48 39.22 -3.84
C LEU A 474 -19.36 38.68 -2.71
N GLY A 475 -19.86 37.44 -2.81
CA GLY A 475 -20.58 36.76 -1.72
C GLY A 475 -19.75 36.68 -0.42
N GLY A 476 -18.42 36.77 -0.51
CA GLY A 476 -17.55 36.88 0.67
C GLY A 476 -17.82 38.11 1.55
N LEU A 477 -18.38 39.19 1.01
CA LEU A 477 -18.78 40.37 1.80
C LEU A 477 -19.91 40.06 2.77
N LEU A 478 -20.76 39.07 2.48
CA LEU A 478 -21.84 38.64 3.37
C LEU A 478 -21.32 38.10 4.71
N THR A 479 -20.04 37.69 4.77
CA THR A 479 -19.37 37.22 5.99
C THR A 479 -19.17 38.32 7.05
N ILE A 480 -19.32 39.60 6.67
CA ILE A 480 -19.24 40.71 7.63
C ILE A 480 -20.43 40.73 8.61
N VAL A 481 -21.60 40.27 8.16
CA VAL A 481 -22.84 40.30 8.95
C VAL A 481 -22.71 39.44 10.21
N PRO A 482 -22.27 38.17 10.13
CA PRO A 482 -21.93 37.37 11.31
C PRO A 482 -20.95 38.04 12.29
N ALA A 483 -19.89 38.65 11.78
CA ALA A 483 -18.86 39.25 12.62
C ALA A 483 -19.39 40.47 13.39
N MET A 484 -20.12 41.36 12.70
CA MET A 484 -20.75 42.53 13.32
C MET A 484 -21.82 42.12 14.34
N LEU A 485 -22.61 41.10 14.02
CA LEU A 485 -23.63 40.57 14.93
C LEU A 485 -22.98 39.98 16.19
N ALA A 486 -21.89 39.22 16.06
CA ALA A 486 -21.13 38.70 17.20
C ALA A 486 -20.60 39.82 18.12
N ILE A 487 -19.99 40.87 17.55
CA ILE A 487 -19.47 42.00 18.32
C ILE A 487 -20.62 42.72 19.05
N GLY A 488 -21.74 42.98 18.36
CA GLY A 488 -22.91 43.61 18.96
C GLY A 488 -23.50 42.78 20.11
N LEU A 489 -23.63 41.46 19.90
CA LEU A 489 -24.13 40.53 20.91
C LEU A 489 -23.20 40.50 22.15
N SER A 490 -21.89 40.61 21.94
CA SER A 490 -20.89 40.63 23.03
C SER A 490 -20.99 41.85 23.94
N ILE A 491 -21.65 42.93 23.51
CA ILE A 491 -21.85 44.15 24.30
C ILE A 491 -23.19 44.10 25.04
N VAL A 492 -24.22 43.57 24.37
CA VAL A 492 -25.58 43.51 24.92
C VAL A 492 -25.72 42.40 25.96
N VAL A 493 -25.05 41.26 25.76
CA VAL A 493 -25.15 40.11 26.67
C VAL A 493 -24.36 40.39 27.95
N PRO A 494 -24.99 40.33 29.14
CA PRO A 494 -24.28 40.46 30.41
C PRO A 494 -23.21 39.37 30.53
N ARG A 495 -22.06 39.71 31.13
CA ARG A 495 -20.93 38.79 31.26
C ARG A 495 -21.10 37.72 32.33
N ASP A 496 -22.29 37.62 32.91
CA ASP A 496 -22.61 36.56 33.86
C ASP A 496 -22.55 35.19 33.16
N PRO A 497 -22.14 34.12 33.87
CA PRO A 497 -22.00 32.79 33.28
C PRO A 497 -23.26 32.29 32.57
N ILE A 498 -24.44 32.62 33.09
CA ILE A 498 -25.73 32.12 32.59
C ILE A 498 -26.11 32.76 31.24
N PRO A 499 -26.18 34.10 31.07
CA PRO A 499 -26.43 34.73 29.77
C PRO A 499 -25.44 34.33 28.68
N VAL A 500 -24.15 34.22 29.01
CA VAL A 500 -23.11 33.77 28.06
C VAL A 500 -23.37 32.33 27.61
N THR A 501 -23.74 31.45 28.55
CA THR A 501 -24.06 30.05 28.27
C THR A 501 -25.28 29.92 27.36
N VAL A 502 -26.36 30.63 27.67
CA VAL A 502 -27.59 30.63 26.85
C VAL A 502 -27.29 31.15 25.44
N THR A 503 -26.52 32.22 25.34
CA THR A 503 -26.17 32.83 24.04
C THR A 503 -25.32 31.89 23.19
N LEU A 504 -24.27 31.27 23.76
CA LEU A 504 -23.43 30.31 23.04
C LEU A 504 -24.21 29.07 22.60
N ALA A 505 -25.11 28.54 23.45
CA ALA A 505 -25.96 27.42 23.08
C ALA A 505 -26.91 27.77 21.92
N LEU A 506 -27.47 28.98 21.93
CA LEU A 506 -28.36 29.47 20.87
C LEU A 506 -27.59 29.72 19.56
N LEU A 507 -26.38 30.26 19.64
CA LEU A 507 -25.51 30.41 18.47
C LEU A 507 -25.05 29.07 17.90
N ALA A 508 -24.79 28.07 18.75
CA ALA A 508 -24.51 26.70 18.32
C ALA A 508 -25.72 26.08 17.58
N PHE A 509 -26.93 26.30 18.09
CA PHE A 509 -28.17 25.89 17.42
C PHE A 509 -28.30 26.53 16.03
N VAL A 510 -28.21 27.87 15.96
CA VAL A 510 -28.34 28.64 14.71
C VAL A 510 -27.25 28.24 13.72
N GLY A 511 -26.02 28.03 14.20
CA GLY A 511 -24.89 27.60 13.38
C GLY A 511 -25.16 26.31 12.61
N VAL A 512 -25.77 25.32 13.26
CA VAL A 512 -26.14 24.06 12.63
C VAL A 512 -27.46 24.15 11.86
N ALA A 513 -28.47 24.85 12.38
CA ALA A 513 -29.78 24.96 11.74
C ALA A 513 -29.70 25.65 10.37
N LEU A 514 -28.83 26.66 10.22
CA LEU A 514 -28.61 27.36 8.95
C LEU A 514 -28.00 26.49 7.85
N SER A 515 -27.40 25.33 8.20
CA SER A 515 -26.89 24.39 7.19
C SER A 515 -28.00 23.76 6.33
N ARG A 516 -29.27 23.81 6.77
CA ARG A 516 -30.44 23.34 6.00
C ARG A 516 -30.63 24.09 4.69
N PHE A 517 -30.31 25.38 4.66
CA PHE A 517 -30.49 26.22 3.46
C PHE A 517 -29.28 26.17 2.52
N GLY A 518 -28.40 25.18 2.71
CA GLY A 518 -27.20 24.95 1.91
C GLY A 518 -25.90 25.24 2.67
N ARG A 519 -24.81 24.69 2.12
CA ARG A 519 -23.45 24.77 2.69
C ARG A 519 -22.97 26.20 2.96
N GLN A 520 -23.44 27.16 2.16
CA GLN A 520 -23.06 28.58 2.27
C GLN A 520 -23.58 29.22 3.56
N LEU A 521 -24.88 29.01 3.87
CA LEU A 521 -25.52 29.58 5.05
C LEU A 521 -25.05 28.88 6.33
N GLY A 522 -24.80 27.57 6.28
CA GLY A 522 -24.15 26.85 7.38
C GLY A 522 -22.77 27.41 7.74
N GLY A 523 -21.95 27.77 6.73
CA GLY A 523 -20.65 28.40 6.94
C GLY A 523 -20.73 29.77 7.64
N LEU A 524 -21.74 30.58 7.31
CA LEU A 524 -21.99 31.86 7.98
C LEU A 524 -22.41 31.68 9.44
N GLY A 525 -23.24 30.68 9.73
CA GLY A 525 -23.64 30.32 11.09
C GLY A 525 -22.47 29.86 11.95
N GLN A 526 -21.58 29.02 11.39
CA GLN A 526 -20.34 28.63 12.06
C GLN A 526 -19.42 29.83 12.32
N LEU A 527 -19.29 30.74 11.35
CA LEU A 527 -18.48 31.95 11.50
C LEU A 527 -19.04 32.85 12.62
N LEU A 528 -20.37 32.96 12.74
CA LEU A 528 -21.02 33.72 13.82
C LEU A 528 -20.65 33.17 15.21
N PHE A 529 -20.77 31.86 15.39
CA PHE A 529 -20.39 31.19 16.64
C PHE A 529 -18.91 31.41 16.98
N VAL A 530 -18.02 31.20 16.00
CA VAL A 530 -16.57 31.37 16.18
C VAL A 530 -16.21 32.83 16.49
N SER A 531 -16.84 33.80 15.81
CA SER A 531 -16.62 35.22 16.03
C SER A 531 -17.03 35.64 17.45
N PHE A 532 -18.19 35.20 17.92
CA PHE A 532 -18.67 35.48 19.28
C PHE A 532 -17.81 34.81 20.35
N TYR A 533 -17.35 33.58 20.10
CA TYR A 533 -16.39 32.92 20.97
C TYR A 533 -15.10 33.74 21.13
N PHE A 534 -14.58 34.35 20.04
CA PHE A 534 -13.38 35.18 20.12
C PHE A 534 -13.59 36.52 20.81
N THR A 535 -14.77 37.15 20.70
CA THR A 535 -15.05 38.37 21.45
C THR A 535 -15.08 38.11 22.95
N LEU A 536 -15.58 36.93 23.38
CA LEU A 536 -15.48 36.46 24.76
C LEU A 536 -14.04 36.20 25.19
N LEU A 537 -13.25 35.52 24.34
CA LEU A 537 -11.83 35.23 24.59
C LEU A 537 -11.02 36.50 24.89
N LEU A 538 -11.24 37.54 24.10
CA LEU A 538 -10.49 38.80 24.17
C LEU A 538 -10.99 39.70 25.33
N GLY A 539 -12.23 39.52 25.79
CA GLY A 539 -12.80 40.27 26.91
C GLY A 539 -13.24 41.70 26.54
N LEU A 540 -13.79 41.86 25.34
CA LEU A 540 -14.11 43.13 24.67
C LEU A 540 -14.96 44.09 25.53
N LYS A 541 -14.41 45.26 25.89
CA LYS A 541 -15.13 46.28 26.67
C LYS A 541 -16.09 47.09 25.78
N PRO A 542 -17.19 47.67 26.31
CA PRO A 542 -18.12 48.47 25.51
C PRO A 542 -17.46 49.63 24.73
N ALA A 543 -16.41 50.25 25.31
CA ALA A 543 -15.63 51.31 24.66
C ALA A 543 -14.78 50.83 23.47
N GLU A 544 -14.56 49.52 23.34
CA GLU A 544 -13.74 48.90 22.29
C GLU A 544 -14.60 48.44 21.08
N PHE A 545 -15.90 48.77 21.06
CA PHE A 545 -16.79 48.42 19.96
C PHE A 545 -16.30 48.90 18.59
N LEU A 546 -15.94 50.18 18.50
CA LEU A 546 -15.51 50.81 17.26
C LEU A 546 -14.21 50.21 16.70
N PRO A 547 -13.10 50.07 17.48
CA PRO A 547 -11.87 49.47 16.95
C PRO A 547 -12.05 48.01 16.52
N PHE A 548 -12.87 47.22 17.23
CA PHE A 548 -13.12 45.83 16.85
C PHE A 548 -14.05 45.68 15.64
N SER A 549 -15.03 46.56 15.49
CA SER A 549 -15.88 46.61 14.29
C SER A 549 -15.07 46.98 13.06
N LEU A 550 -14.16 47.95 13.19
CA LEU A 550 -13.22 48.32 12.13
C LEU A 550 -12.24 47.18 11.83
N ALA A 551 -11.75 46.47 12.86
CA ALA A 551 -10.94 45.28 12.68
C ALA A 551 -11.67 44.15 11.95
N ALA A 552 -12.95 43.92 12.24
CA ALA A 552 -13.75 42.92 11.54
C ALA A 552 -13.94 43.28 10.06
N LEU A 553 -14.28 44.55 9.77
CA LEU A 553 -14.43 45.07 8.42
C LEU A 553 -13.13 44.91 7.61
N VAL A 554 -12.00 45.36 8.17
CA VAL A 554 -10.69 45.24 7.50
C VAL A 554 -10.30 43.78 7.31
N GLY A 555 -10.52 42.91 8.30
CA GLY A 555 -10.24 41.47 8.19
C GLY A 555 -11.01 40.81 7.04
N VAL A 556 -12.32 41.05 6.95
CA VAL A 556 -13.18 40.54 5.87
C VAL A 556 -12.75 41.11 4.51
N LEU A 557 -12.49 42.43 4.43
CA LEU A 557 -12.05 43.07 3.19
C LEU A 557 -10.71 42.51 2.70
N CYS A 558 -9.72 42.36 3.58
CA CYS A 558 -8.43 41.75 3.25
C CYS A 558 -8.59 40.30 2.79
N SER A 559 -9.48 39.51 3.42
CA SER A 559 -9.79 38.15 3.00
C SER A 559 -10.42 38.11 1.59
N VAL A 560 -11.34 39.03 1.27
CA VAL A 560 -11.95 39.13 -0.06
C VAL A 560 -10.92 39.59 -1.09
N LEU A 561 -10.07 40.57 -0.77
CA LEU A 561 -9.00 41.06 -1.64
C LEU A 561 -8.02 39.93 -2.00
N VAL A 562 -7.59 39.13 -1.03
CA VAL A 562 -6.71 37.98 -1.29
C VAL A 562 -7.43 36.88 -2.08
N ALA A 563 -8.74 36.73 -1.91
CA ALA A 563 -9.55 35.80 -2.72
C ALA A 563 -9.72 36.26 -4.18
N LEU A 564 -9.53 37.55 -4.50
CA LEU A 564 -9.59 38.07 -5.86
C LEU A 564 -8.32 37.79 -6.68
N LEU A 565 -7.20 37.42 -6.06
CA LEU A 565 -5.95 37.07 -6.75
C LEU A 565 -6.17 35.91 -7.75
N PRO A 566 -6.01 36.13 -9.07
CA PRO A 566 -6.28 35.13 -10.09
C PRO A 566 -5.41 33.87 -9.91
N ASN A 567 -6.02 32.69 -9.99
CA ASN A 567 -5.32 31.40 -10.05
C ASN A 567 -5.56 30.78 -11.43
N ARG A 568 -5.03 31.39 -12.49
CA ARG A 568 -5.21 30.89 -13.87
C ARG A 568 -4.59 29.49 -14.01
N GLY A 569 -5.29 28.54 -14.63
CA GLY A 569 -4.81 27.17 -14.81
C GLY A 569 -4.69 26.37 -13.51
N ALA A 570 -5.42 26.75 -12.46
CA ALA A 570 -5.43 26.01 -11.19
C ALA A 570 -5.95 24.59 -11.39
N HIS A 571 -7.06 24.48 -12.11
CA HIS A 571 -7.70 23.19 -12.31
C HIS A 571 -6.87 22.28 -13.23
N ALA A 572 -6.30 22.82 -14.31
CA ALA A 572 -5.34 22.10 -15.14
C ALA A 572 -4.13 21.56 -14.35
N ARG A 573 -3.59 22.33 -13.40
CA ARG A 573 -2.51 21.85 -12.50
C ARG A 573 -2.96 20.78 -11.53
N VAL A 574 -4.20 20.85 -11.03
CA VAL A 574 -4.79 19.84 -10.15
C VAL A 574 -4.98 18.53 -10.89
N VAL A 575 -5.52 18.57 -12.11
CA VAL A 575 -5.69 17.36 -12.94
C VAL A 575 -4.33 16.76 -13.29
N ARG A 576 -3.34 17.57 -13.72
CA ARG A 576 -1.95 17.10 -13.95
C ARG A 576 -1.35 16.45 -12.71
N GLY A 577 -1.42 17.14 -11.57
CA GLY A 577 -0.94 16.62 -10.30
C GLY A 577 -1.65 15.35 -9.87
N GLY A 578 -2.96 15.25 -10.14
CA GLY A 578 -3.79 14.09 -9.85
C GLY A 578 -3.42 12.87 -10.68
N VAL A 579 -3.17 13.04 -11.98
CA VAL A 579 -2.69 11.95 -12.86
C VAL A 579 -1.31 11.47 -12.41
N PHE A 580 -0.37 12.40 -12.19
CA PHE A 580 0.96 12.06 -11.67
C PHE A 580 0.87 11.31 -10.33
N ALA A 581 0.01 11.78 -9.41
CA ALA A 581 -0.20 11.12 -8.14
C ALA A 581 -0.78 9.71 -8.33
N PHE A 582 -1.76 9.54 -9.24
CA PHE A 582 -2.35 8.24 -9.53
C PHE A 582 -1.33 7.25 -10.12
N GLU A 583 -0.51 7.67 -11.09
CA GLU A 583 0.58 6.85 -11.63
C GLU A 583 1.55 6.39 -10.53
N GLN A 584 1.99 7.32 -9.68
CA GLN A 584 2.88 6.99 -8.57
C GLN A 584 2.21 6.04 -7.57
N ARG A 585 0.89 6.12 -7.38
CA ARG A 585 0.13 5.16 -6.54
C ARG A 585 0.05 3.78 -7.18
N ILE A 586 -0.09 3.67 -8.50
CA ILE A 586 0.02 2.38 -9.21
C ILE A 586 1.42 1.79 -8.98
N LEU A 587 2.48 2.59 -9.15
CA LEU A 587 3.87 2.16 -8.95
C LEU A 587 4.15 1.68 -7.52
N HIS A 588 3.66 2.40 -6.51
CA HIS A 588 3.79 2.00 -5.10
C HIS A 588 2.94 0.77 -4.77
N SER A 589 1.77 0.61 -5.40
CA SER A 589 0.91 -0.57 -5.21
C SER A 589 1.51 -1.84 -5.80
N LEU A 590 2.35 -1.74 -6.84
CA LEU A 590 3.06 -2.88 -7.42
C LEU A 590 4.15 -3.43 -6.49
N GLU A 591 4.77 -2.62 -5.63
CA GLU A 591 5.86 -3.06 -4.74
C GLU A 591 5.46 -4.22 -3.79
N PRO A 592 4.39 -4.10 -2.97
CA PRO A 592 3.95 -5.22 -2.12
C PRO A 592 3.39 -6.40 -2.92
N LEU A 593 2.91 -6.20 -4.16
CA LEU A 593 2.46 -7.27 -5.05
C LEU A 593 3.64 -8.09 -5.59
N ILE A 594 4.73 -7.43 -5.95
CA ILE A 594 5.98 -8.11 -6.34
C ILE A 594 6.55 -8.92 -5.17
N ASP A 595 6.54 -8.37 -3.95
CA ASP A 595 6.96 -9.08 -2.74
C ASP A 595 6.06 -10.29 -2.43
N THR A 596 4.76 -10.16 -2.70
CA THR A 596 3.77 -11.23 -2.52
C THR A 596 4.07 -12.41 -3.45
N VAL A 597 4.31 -12.13 -4.73
CA VAL A 597 4.53 -13.15 -5.76
C VAL A 597 5.91 -13.79 -5.64
N SER A 598 6.96 -12.99 -5.45
CA SER A 598 8.34 -13.49 -5.28
C SER A 598 8.48 -14.39 -4.05
N ALA A 599 7.87 -13.99 -2.92
CA ALA A 599 7.92 -14.76 -1.69
C ALA A 599 6.88 -15.88 -1.59
N ALA A 600 5.88 -15.90 -2.49
CA ALA A 600 4.63 -16.65 -2.38
C ALA A 600 4.06 -16.65 -0.96
N ARG A 601 3.93 -15.45 -0.37
CA ARG A 601 3.45 -15.29 1.01
C ARG A 601 2.34 -14.24 1.07
N TRP A 602 1.37 -14.45 1.96
CA TRP A 602 0.29 -13.51 2.22
C TRP A 602 0.18 -13.19 3.72
N ASP A 603 1.33 -12.81 4.32
CA ASP A 603 1.46 -12.49 5.74
C ASP A 603 0.63 -11.23 6.13
N PRO A 604 0.20 -11.07 7.40
CA PRO A 604 -0.58 -9.91 7.85
C PRO A 604 0.05 -8.56 7.50
N ASP A 605 1.39 -8.47 7.49
CA ASP A 605 2.11 -7.25 7.12
C ASP A 605 1.96 -6.91 5.63
N LEU A 606 2.11 -7.90 4.72
CA LEU A 606 1.88 -7.69 3.29
C LEU A 606 0.41 -7.40 3.01
N GLN A 607 -0.51 -8.09 3.69
CA GLN A 607 -1.93 -7.79 3.60
C GLN A 607 -2.23 -6.33 3.98
N ARG A 608 -1.66 -5.85 5.09
CA ARG A 608 -1.82 -4.45 5.53
C ARG A 608 -1.24 -3.47 4.52
N ARG A 609 -0.03 -3.73 4.00
CA ARG A 609 0.63 -2.88 2.98
C ARG A 609 -0.17 -2.82 1.68
N THR A 610 -0.49 -3.97 1.09
CA THR A 610 -1.27 -4.05 -0.14
C THR A 610 -2.63 -3.38 0.02
N ARG A 611 -3.34 -3.63 1.13
CA ARG A 611 -4.61 -2.95 1.42
C ARG A 611 -4.45 -1.44 1.56
N THR A 612 -3.40 -0.98 2.21
CA THR A 612 -3.14 0.46 2.41
C THR A 612 -2.85 1.14 1.08
N GLU A 613 -1.99 0.58 0.24
CA GLU A 613 -1.67 1.13 -1.07
C GLU A 613 -2.88 1.08 -2.02
N LEU A 614 -3.64 -0.02 -2.05
CA LEU A 614 -4.88 -0.09 -2.84
C LEU A 614 -5.91 0.95 -2.41
N ARG A 615 -6.09 1.16 -1.09
CA ARG A 615 -6.98 2.22 -0.57
C ARG A 615 -6.50 3.62 -0.97
N GLN A 616 -5.20 3.88 -0.90
CA GLN A 616 -4.63 5.18 -1.30
C GLN A 616 -4.76 5.41 -2.81
N SER A 617 -4.57 4.35 -3.61
CA SER A 617 -4.82 4.36 -5.06
C SER A 617 -6.28 4.67 -5.37
N HIS A 618 -7.23 3.99 -4.72
CA HIS A 618 -8.66 4.29 -4.82
C HIS A 618 -8.99 5.75 -4.46
N HIS A 619 -8.45 6.27 -3.35
CA HIS A 619 -8.69 7.66 -2.96
C HIS A 619 -8.16 8.66 -3.99
N THR A 620 -7.02 8.37 -4.60
CA THR A 620 -6.41 9.24 -5.61
C THR A 620 -7.16 9.14 -6.95
N ALA A 621 -7.63 7.95 -7.31
CA ALA A 621 -8.51 7.72 -8.45
C ALA A 621 -9.84 8.47 -8.28
N ALA A 622 -10.49 8.35 -7.12
CA ALA A 622 -11.72 9.04 -6.79
C ALA A 622 -11.55 10.57 -6.81
N PHE A 623 -10.43 11.06 -6.25
CA PHE A 623 -10.07 12.48 -6.35
C PHE A 623 -9.95 12.92 -7.81
N LEU A 624 -9.18 12.19 -8.63
CA LEU A 624 -8.98 12.50 -10.04
C LEU A 624 -10.31 12.48 -10.81
N VAL A 625 -11.14 11.46 -10.61
CA VAL A 625 -12.49 11.35 -11.21
C VAL A 625 -13.39 12.52 -10.82
N ALA A 626 -13.31 12.98 -9.56
CA ALA A 626 -14.08 14.13 -9.08
C ALA A 626 -13.61 15.45 -9.70
N GLN A 627 -12.31 15.59 -9.99
CA GLN A 627 -11.76 16.77 -10.68
C GLN A 627 -12.02 16.75 -12.20
N LEU A 628 -12.36 15.61 -12.81
CA LEU A 628 -12.72 15.56 -14.22
C LEU A 628 -14.17 16.03 -14.41
N THR A 629 -14.49 17.32 -14.25
CA THR A 629 -15.84 17.88 -14.43
C THR A 629 -16.15 18.26 -15.88
N ALA A 630 -17.45 18.34 -16.22
CA ALA A 630 -17.91 18.83 -17.51
C ALA A 630 -17.71 20.36 -17.62
N ASP A 631 -17.40 20.85 -18.84
CA ASP A 631 -17.29 22.26 -19.20
C ASP A 631 -16.22 23.08 -18.43
N ASP A 632 -15.02 22.50 -18.26
CA ASP A 632 -13.89 23.24 -17.68
C ASP A 632 -13.09 24.03 -18.74
N PRO A 633 -13.07 25.38 -18.66
CA PRO A 633 -12.39 26.23 -19.64
C PRO A 633 -10.86 26.16 -19.54
N ASP A 634 -10.28 25.70 -18.43
CA ASP A 634 -8.82 25.59 -18.25
C ASP A 634 -8.26 24.28 -18.85
N VAL A 635 -9.08 23.23 -18.98
CA VAL A 635 -8.66 21.89 -19.48
C VAL A 635 -9.13 21.65 -20.93
N GLY A 636 -10.25 22.25 -21.35
CA GLY A 636 -10.76 22.15 -22.71
C GLY A 636 -11.40 20.80 -23.07
N LEU A 637 -11.78 20.00 -22.07
CA LEU A 637 -12.47 18.72 -22.26
C LEU A 637 -13.99 18.92 -22.35
N THR A 638 -14.65 18.24 -23.30
CA THR A 638 -16.11 18.16 -23.34
C THR A 638 -16.65 17.21 -22.26
N ALA A 639 -17.93 17.35 -21.89
CA ALA A 639 -18.59 16.45 -20.94
C ALA A 639 -18.45 14.96 -21.31
N GLN A 640 -18.50 14.64 -22.61
CA GLN A 640 -18.34 13.28 -23.14
C GLN A 640 -16.90 12.77 -22.97
N GLN A 641 -15.90 13.60 -23.27
CA GLN A 641 -14.48 13.23 -23.12
C GLN A 641 -14.09 13.03 -21.65
N ALA A 642 -14.60 13.88 -20.76
CA ALA A 642 -14.42 13.73 -19.32
C ALA A 642 -15.01 12.38 -18.83
N GLN A 643 -16.18 11.98 -19.34
CA GLN A 643 -16.79 10.70 -18.99
C GLN A 643 -15.97 9.49 -19.47
N VAL A 644 -15.41 9.53 -20.68
CA VAL A 644 -14.53 8.48 -21.18
C VAL A 644 -13.26 8.38 -20.34
N LEU A 645 -12.65 9.51 -19.96
CA LEU A 645 -11.48 9.52 -19.07
C LEU A 645 -11.77 8.94 -17.69
N ARG A 646 -12.91 9.28 -17.08
CA ARG A 646 -13.33 8.67 -15.81
C ARG A 646 -13.44 7.15 -15.93
N THR A 647 -13.94 6.64 -17.05
CA THR A 647 -14.05 5.20 -17.33
C THR A 647 -12.68 4.54 -17.47
N ARG A 648 -11.72 5.21 -18.12
CA ARG A 648 -10.34 4.70 -18.24
C ARG A 648 -9.61 4.68 -16.90
N VAL A 649 -9.73 5.74 -16.08
CA VAL A 649 -9.19 5.78 -14.70
C VAL A 649 -9.76 4.62 -13.88
N HIS A 650 -11.06 4.41 -13.95
CA HIS A 650 -11.74 3.31 -13.28
C HIS A 650 -11.28 1.93 -13.77
N THR A 651 -10.96 1.79 -15.06
CA THR A 651 -10.46 0.53 -15.64
C THR A 651 -9.03 0.23 -15.19
N ALA A 652 -8.15 1.23 -15.11
CA ALA A 652 -6.81 1.06 -14.55
C ALA A 652 -6.86 0.69 -13.06
N GLU A 653 -7.77 1.30 -12.30
CA GLU A 653 -8.01 0.95 -10.90
C GLU A 653 -8.48 -0.51 -10.75
N LEU A 654 -9.44 -0.94 -11.58
CA LEU A 654 -9.94 -2.31 -11.58
C LEU A 654 -8.85 -3.32 -11.95
N ALA A 655 -8.03 -3.03 -12.96
CA ALA A 655 -6.93 -3.89 -13.38
C ALA A 655 -5.89 -4.06 -12.25
N LEU A 656 -5.62 -3.00 -11.48
CA LEU A 656 -4.76 -3.07 -10.30
C LEU A 656 -5.38 -3.95 -9.19
N ALA A 657 -6.70 -3.86 -8.97
CA ALA A 657 -7.41 -4.72 -8.02
C ALA A 657 -7.41 -6.20 -8.47
N ASN A 658 -7.65 -6.46 -9.76
CA ASN A 658 -7.55 -7.79 -10.37
C ASN A 658 -6.16 -8.39 -10.15
N LEU A 659 -5.12 -7.61 -10.39
CA LEU A 659 -3.75 -8.04 -10.17
C LEU A 659 -3.50 -8.39 -8.69
N ALA A 660 -4.04 -7.62 -7.75
CA ALA A 660 -3.91 -7.91 -6.32
C ALA A 660 -4.60 -9.24 -5.93
N VAL A 661 -5.79 -9.51 -6.47
CA VAL A 661 -6.51 -10.78 -6.28
C VAL A 661 -5.74 -11.94 -6.90
N ALA A 662 -5.23 -11.77 -8.13
CA ALA A 662 -4.42 -12.76 -8.80
C ALA A 662 -3.14 -13.08 -8.02
N ALA A 663 -2.43 -12.05 -7.54
CA ALA A 663 -1.22 -12.18 -6.72
C ALA A 663 -1.50 -12.94 -5.41
N ARG A 664 -2.63 -12.64 -4.73
CA ARG A 664 -3.07 -13.39 -3.55
C ARG A 664 -3.30 -14.87 -3.89
N SER A 665 -3.98 -15.16 -5.00
CA SER A 665 -4.27 -16.54 -5.43
C SER A 665 -3.00 -17.35 -5.73
N ALA A 666 -1.92 -16.69 -6.12
CA ALA A 666 -0.63 -17.32 -6.40
C ALA A 666 0.15 -17.74 -5.14
N THR A 667 -0.20 -17.25 -3.94
CA THR A 667 0.53 -17.55 -2.70
C THR A 667 0.28 -18.94 -2.11
N GLY A 668 -0.84 -19.58 -2.46
CA GLY A 668 -1.23 -20.91 -1.95
C GLY A 668 -0.94 -22.07 -2.91
N ALA A 669 -0.63 -21.78 -4.17
CA ALA A 669 -0.25 -22.79 -5.14
C ALA A 669 1.25 -23.07 -4.99
N GLY A 670 1.66 -24.34 -5.00
CA GLY A 670 3.08 -24.74 -5.00
C GLY A 670 3.80 -24.30 -6.28
N ILE A 671 3.88 -23.00 -6.54
CA ILE A 671 4.54 -22.42 -7.71
C ILE A 671 6.05 -22.60 -7.51
N PRO A 672 6.80 -23.11 -8.48
CA PRO A 672 8.26 -23.22 -8.36
C PRO A 672 8.91 -21.85 -8.13
N ILE A 673 10.04 -21.79 -7.40
CA ILE A 673 10.75 -20.53 -7.12
C ILE A 673 11.12 -19.78 -8.42
N GLU A 674 11.41 -20.52 -9.49
CA GLU A 674 11.75 -19.94 -10.79
C GLU A 674 10.57 -19.18 -11.40
N VAL A 675 9.38 -19.78 -11.38
CA VAL A 675 8.16 -19.15 -11.90
C VAL A 675 7.79 -17.94 -11.04
N ARG A 676 7.98 -17.99 -9.71
CA ARG A 676 7.79 -16.83 -8.82
C ARG A 676 8.73 -15.68 -9.18
N ALA A 677 10.00 -15.99 -9.42
CA ALA A 677 11.02 -15.01 -9.77
C ALA A 677 10.78 -14.38 -11.16
N ARG A 678 10.33 -15.17 -12.15
CA ARG A 678 9.91 -14.66 -13.48
C ARG A 678 8.67 -13.79 -13.41
N LEU A 679 7.66 -14.18 -12.62
CA LEU A 679 6.47 -13.37 -12.41
C LEU A 679 6.79 -12.05 -11.70
N ALA A 680 7.62 -12.09 -10.67
CA ALA A 680 8.12 -10.89 -10.01
C ALA A 680 8.86 -9.97 -10.99
N GLY A 681 9.63 -10.57 -11.91
CA GLY A 681 10.26 -9.88 -13.04
C GLY A 681 9.25 -9.21 -13.97
N ALA A 682 8.21 -9.95 -14.41
CA ALA A 682 7.14 -9.42 -15.25
C ALA A 682 6.43 -8.21 -14.60
N LEU A 683 6.13 -8.29 -13.30
CA LEU A 683 5.56 -7.17 -12.54
C LEU A 683 6.52 -5.98 -12.45
N GLN A 684 7.82 -6.24 -12.32
CA GLN A 684 8.84 -5.19 -12.34
C GLN A 684 9.00 -4.56 -13.74
N THR A 685 8.80 -5.33 -14.81
CA THR A 685 8.73 -4.81 -16.19
C THR A 685 7.55 -3.86 -16.35
N VAL A 686 6.35 -4.24 -15.91
CA VAL A 686 5.17 -3.34 -15.89
C VAL A 686 5.46 -2.08 -15.06
N GLN A 687 6.12 -2.23 -13.91
CA GLN A 687 6.52 -1.10 -13.07
C GLN A 687 7.49 -0.14 -13.78
N LYS A 688 8.52 -0.67 -14.47
CA LYS A 688 9.46 0.12 -15.28
C LYS A 688 8.74 0.82 -16.44
N HIS A 689 7.84 0.11 -17.13
CA HIS A 689 7.05 0.64 -18.23
C HIS A 689 6.19 1.85 -17.81
N VAL A 690 5.39 1.71 -16.74
CA VAL A 690 4.56 2.80 -16.20
C VAL A 690 5.43 3.95 -15.67
N ALA A 691 6.60 3.66 -15.10
CA ALA A 691 7.54 4.69 -14.68
C ALA A 691 8.12 5.49 -15.88
N GLY A 692 8.24 4.85 -17.04
CA GLY A 692 8.74 5.42 -18.30
C GLY A 692 7.79 6.37 -19.03
N TYR A 693 6.54 6.52 -18.61
CA TYR A 693 5.60 7.47 -19.22
C TYR A 693 6.11 8.92 -19.15
N PRO A 694 5.96 9.72 -20.22
CA PRO A 694 6.27 11.15 -20.21
C PRO A 694 5.44 11.94 -19.17
N ALA A 695 5.90 13.15 -18.84
CA ALA A 695 5.38 13.90 -17.67
C ALA A 695 3.96 14.46 -17.84
N ASP A 696 3.54 14.76 -19.08
CA ASP A 696 2.20 15.27 -19.39
C ASP A 696 1.46 14.24 -20.27
N PRO A 697 0.27 13.76 -19.85
CA PRO A 697 -0.56 12.85 -20.65
C PRO A 697 -0.97 13.50 -21.97
N ALA A 698 -1.20 12.69 -23.00
CA ALA A 698 -1.49 13.17 -24.35
C ALA A 698 -2.73 14.09 -24.44
N TRP A 699 -3.71 13.92 -23.54
CA TRP A 699 -4.93 14.72 -23.46
C TRP A 699 -4.80 16.03 -22.67
N VAL A 700 -3.66 16.28 -22.01
CA VAL A 700 -3.47 17.43 -21.10
C VAL A 700 -2.74 18.63 -21.77
N GLY A 701 -2.26 18.46 -23.01
CA GLY A 701 -1.42 19.45 -23.72
C GLY A 701 -1.97 20.02 -25.03
N ALA A 702 -3.09 19.51 -25.57
CA ALA A 702 -3.50 19.81 -26.95
C ALA A 702 -4.20 21.17 -27.16
N ALA A 703 -4.71 21.82 -26.10
CA ALA A 703 -5.53 23.04 -26.27
C ALA A 703 -4.74 24.37 -26.29
N GLY A 704 -3.41 24.35 -26.11
CA GLY A 704 -2.62 25.58 -25.85
C GLY A 704 -1.65 26.05 -26.94
N HIS A 705 -1.41 25.28 -28.00
CA HIS A 705 -0.34 25.59 -28.98
C HIS A 705 -0.83 26.13 -30.32
N THR A 706 -2.04 26.71 -30.39
CA THR A 706 -2.54 27.36 -31.61
C THR A 706 -2.74 28.86 -31.45
N THR A 707 -1.91 29.55 -30.67
CA THR A 707 -1.84 31.03 -30.71
C THR A 707 -0.45 31.52 -30.30
N GLY A 708 0.50 31.47 -31.22
CA GLY A 708 1.81 32.10 -31.05
C GLY A 708 2.50 32.25 -32.39
N LYS A 709 2.67 33.49 -32.86
CA LYS A 709 3.47 33.83 -34.04
C LYS A 709 4.90 33.34 -33.84
N GLY A 710 5.24 32.18 -34.39
CA GLY A 710 6.61 31.73 -34.65
C GLY A 710 6.89 31.83 -36.15
N SER A 711 8.11 32.26 -36.50
CA SER A 711 8.52 32.56 -37.88
C SER A 711 8.44 31.32 -38.79
N PRO A 712 8.18 31.46 -40.11
CA PRO A 712 8.02 30.32 -41.03
C PRO A 712 9.29 29.49 -41.28
N ASP A 713 10.46 29.91 -40.81
CA ASP A 713 11.75 29.30 -41.18
C ASP A 713 12.22 28.16 -40.24
N ASP A 714 11.55 27.92 -39.11
CA ASP A 714 11.89 26.81 -38.19
C ASP A 714 11.03 25.54 -38.43
N ALA A 715 10.23 25.52 -39.51
CA ALA A 715 9.27 24.45 -39.79
C ALA A 715 9.88 23.23 -40.52
N ASP A 716 11.04 23.36 -41.17
CA ASP A 716 11.57 22.31 -42.04
C ASP A 716 12.54 21.33 -41.36
N ASP A 717 13.05 21.63 -40.16
CA ASP A 717 13.96 20.72 -39.41
C ASP A 717 13.27 19.90 -38.31
N ALA A 718 11.97 20.13 -38.06
CA ALA A 718 11.22 19.45 -37.01
C ALA A 718 10.39 18.23 -37.48
N ASP A 719 10.31 17.97 -38.79
CA ASP A 719 9.37 17.00 -39.38
C ASP A 719 10.00 15.67 -39.83
N ALA A 720 11.32 15.51 -39.73
CA ALA A 720 12.01 14.30 -40.24
C ALA A 720 12.23 13.17 -39.20
N THR A 721 11.82 13.32 -37.93
CA THR A 721 12.08 12.30 -36.88
C THR A 721 10.86 11.82 -36.08
N ARG A 722 9.64 12.23 -36.44
CA ARG A 722 8.40 11.70 -35.83
C ARG A 722 7.68 10.77 -36.80
N SER A 723 7.98 9.47 -36.75
CA SER A 723 7.05 8.48 -37.29
C SER A 723 5.67 8.64 -36.63
N PRO A 724 4.59 8.74 -37.41
CA PRO A 724 3.23 8.81 -36.88
C PRO A 724 2.77 7.40 -36.50
N GLY A 725 2.84 7.07 -35.21
CA GLY A 725 2.21 5.86 -34.67
C GLY A 725 3.16 5.02 -33.82
N GLY A 726 3.12 5.24 -32.50
CA GLY A 726 3.79 4.39 -31.51
C GLY A 726 4.27 5.19 -30.30
N PRO A 727 4.21 4.64 -29.08
CA PRO A 727 4.85 5.25 -27.91
C PRO A 727 6.37 5.40 -28.19
N PRO A 728 7.04 6.41 -27.59
CA PRO A 728 8.44 6.71 -27.90
C PRO A 728 9.32 5.46 -27.75
N ASN A 729 10.15 5.20 -28.77
CA ASN A 729 10.92 3.97 -29.07
C ASN A 729 11.77 3.35 -27.93
N ARG A 730 11.90 4.01 -26.77
CA ARG A 730 12.54 3.43 -25.56
C ARG A 730 11.57 2.65 -24.66
N SER A 731 10.27 2.95 -24.70
CA SER A 731 9.25 2.34 -23.82
C SER A 731 8.73 0.98 -24.30
N ALA A 732 8.82 0.72 -25.61
CA ALA A 732 8.36 -0.54 -26.22
C ALA A 732 9.29 -1.73 -25.92
N ALA A 733 10.58 -1.49 -25.67
CA ALA A 733 11.55 -2.53 -25.31
C ALA A 733 11.37 -3.05 -23.87
N GLU A 734 10.72 -2.28 -23.00
CA GLU A 734 10.54 -2.58 -21.57
C GLU A 734 9.07 -2.91 -21.22
N ALA A 735 8.25 -3.25 -22.21
CA ALA A 735 6.84 -3.63 -22.04
C ALA A 735 6.66 -5.16 -22.12
N LEU A 736 5.63 -5.70 -21.47
CA LEU A 736 5.20 -7.09 -21.73
C LEU A 736 4.69 -7.18 -23.18
N GLN A 737 5.27 -8.09 -23.96
CA GLN A 737 5.02 -8.19 -25.40
C GLN A 737 3.82 -9.07 -25.78
N SER A 738 3.40 -9.97 -24.88
CA SER A 738 2.34 -10.95 -25.14
C SER A 738 1.42 -11.07 -23.92
N PRO A 739 0.09 -11.18 -24.11
CA PRO A 739 -0.86 -11.50 -23.04
C PRO A 739 -0.79 -12.99 -22.64
N ILE A 740 -0.21 -13.85 -23.47
CA ILE A 740 -0.16 -15.30 -23.26
C ILE A 740 1.10 -15.62 -22.46
N ALA A 741 0.90 -16.08 -21.22
CA ALA A 741 1.96 -16.65 -20.40
C ALA A 741 2.41 -18.03 -20.92
N PRO A 742 3.66 -18.47 -20.64
CA PRO A 742 4.13 -19.79 -21.03
C PRO A 742 3.19 -20.92 -20.56
N ALA A 743 2.86 -21.85 -21.45
CA ALA A 743 1.83 -22.87 -21.20
C ALA A 743 2.17 -23.82 -20.04
N HIS A 744 3.46 -24.05 -19.79
CA HIS A 744 3.97 -24.89 -18.69
C HIS A 744 3.81 -24.25 -17.31
N TRP A 745 3.42 -22.97 -17.21
CA TRP A 745 3.21 -22.32 -15.92
C TRP A 745 1.92 -22.78 -15.24
N PRO A 746 1.93 -22.97 -13.91
CA PRO A 746 0.71 -23.26 -13.14
C PRO A 746 -0.40 -22.25 -13.42
N ARG A 747 -1.67 -22.67 -13.38
CA ARG A 747 -2.84 -21.79 -13.63
C ARG A 747 -2.80 -20.47 -12.82
N PRO A 748 -2.44 -20.47 -11.52
CA PRO A 748 -2.36 -19.24 -10.73
C PRO A 748 -1.26 -18.28 -11.21
N ALA A 749 -0.12 -18.80 -11.67
CA ALA A 749 0.95 -18.00 -12.26
C ALA A 749 0.49 -17.32 -13.56
N ARG A 750 -0.19 -18.06 -14.43
CA ARG A 750 -0.74 -17.51 -15.69
C ARG A 750 -1.76 -16.41 -15.45
N ARG A 751 -2.60 -16.53 -14.41
CA ARG A 751 -3.55 -15.48 -14.00
C ARG A 751 -2.85 -14.20 -13.56
N VAL A 752 -1.79 -14.29 -12.77
CA VAL A 752 -0.99 -13.12 -12.36
C VAL A 752 -0.39 -12.41 -13.57
N TYR A 753 0.21 -13.17 -14.48
CA TYR A 753 0.81 -12.60 -15.69
C TYR A 753 -0.24 -11.91 -16.59
N ALA A 754 -1.40 -12.54 -16.79
CA ALA A 754 -2.50 -11.94 -17.56
C ALA A 754 -3.04 -10.65 -16.91
N ALA A 755 -3.20 -10.63 -15.58
CA ALA A 755 -3.64 -9.44 -14.85
C ALA A 755 -2.58 -8.31 -14.88
N ALA A 756 -1.29 -8.66 -14.89
CA ALA A 756 -0.21 -7.70 -15.06
C ALA A 756 -0.25 -7.04 -16.45
N PHE A 757 -0.51 -7.84 -17.49
CA PHE A 757 -0.70 -7.34 -18.85
C PHE A 757 -1.95 -6.45 -18.96
N GLU A 758 -3.07 -6.84 -18.32
CA GLU A 758 -4.29 -6.03 -18.26
C GLU A 758 -4.03 -4.65 -17.63
N LEU A 759 -3.25 -4.60 -16.54
CA LEU A 759 -2.87 -3.35 -15.89
C LEU A 759 -1.99 -2.47 -16.79
N GLN A 760 -1.02 -3.08 -17.49
CA GLN A 760 -0.19 -2.37 -18.47
C GLN A 760 -1.07 -1.74 -19.56
N GLN A 761 -1.95 -2.53 -20.17
CA GLN A 761 -2.85 -2.07 -21.21
C GLN A 761 -3.80 -0.96 -20.73
N ALA A 762 -4.41 -1.12 -19.55
CA ALA A 762 -5.30 -0.10 -18.99
C ALA A 762 -4.55 1.22 -18.68
N SER A 763 -3.28 1.13 -18.29
CA SER A 763 -2.42 2.29 -18.05
C SER A 763 -2.02 2.95 -19.37
N ASP A 764 -1.68 2.17 -20.40
CA ASP A 764 -1.38 2.64 -21.75
C ASP A 764 -2.59 3.35 -22.38
N ASP A 765 -3.79 2.78 -22.22
CA ASP A 765 -5.03 3.37 -22.70
C ASP A 765 -5.35 4.70 -22.00
N LEU A 766 -5.08 4.82 -20.69
CA LEU A 766 -5.28 6.08 -19.96
C LEU A 766 -4.28 7.16 -20.42
N TYR A 767 -3.04 6.77 -20.68
CA TYR A 767 -1.95 7.70 -21.00
C TYR A 767 -1.96 8.14 -22.47
N SER A 768 -2.16 7.21 -23.40
CA SER A 768 -2.11 7.44 -24.85
C SER A 768 -3.37 8.12 -25.41
N ALA A 769 -4.44 8.26 -24.62
CA ALA A 769 -5.69 8.87 -25.05
C ALA A 769 -5.49 10.30 -25.58
N ARG A 770 -5.73 10.54 -26.87
CA ARG A 770 -5.82 11.91 -27.41
C ARG A 770 -7.23 12.43 -27.26
N ALA A 771 -7.40 13.76 -27.23
CA ALA A 771 -8.74 14.38 -27.21
C ALA A 771 -9.66 13.89 -28.35
N ALA A 772 -9.10 13.58 -29.52
CA ALA A 772 -9.83 13.03 -30.67
C ALA A 772 -10.32 11.57 -30.47
N ASP A 773 -9.62 10.79 -29.63
CA ASP A 773 -9.93 9.37 -29.37
C ASP A 773 -10.88 9.18 -28.16
N LEU A 774 -11.24 10.28 -27.49
CA LEU A 774 -12.09 10.31 -26.31
C LEU A 774 -13.59 10.51 -26.64
N VAL A 775 -13.99 10.32 -27.89
CA VAL A 775 -15.40 10.34 -28.34
C VAL A 775 -15.91 8.91 -28.40
N LEU A 776 -17.04 8.62 -27.74
CA LEU A 776 -17.74 7.34 -27.90
C LEU A 776 -18.20 7.22 -29.36
N ARG A 777 -17.54 6.38 -30.16
CA ARG A 777 -18.09 5.92 -31.44
C ARG A 777 -19.08 4.79 -31.13
N PRO A 778 -20.35 4.88 -31.56
CA PRO A 778 -21.26 3.75 -31.48
C PRO A 778 -20.66 2.59 -32.28
N ALA A 779 -20.78 1.37 -31.74
CA ALA A 779 -20.42 0.13 -32.41
C ALA A 779 -21.34 -0.04 -33.64
N GLY A 780 -20.88 0.46 -34.79
CA GLY A 780 -21.69 0.51 -36.01
C GLY A 780 -21.09 1.36 -37.14
N ALA A 781 -20.09 2.21 -36.87
CA ALA A 781 -19.37 2.94 -37.92
C ALA A 781 -18.06 2.23 -38.28
N GLY A 782 -18.12 1.42 -39.35
CA GLY A 782 -17.07 0.76 -40.12
C GLY A 782 -15.62 0.77 -39.62
N GLN A 783 -15.07 -0.43 -39.38
CA GLN A 783 -13.64 -0.67 -39.56
C GLN A 783 -13.29 -0.54 -41.06
N PRO A 784 -12.30 0.25 -41.46
CA PRO A 784 -11.58 -0.01 -42.70
C PRO A 784 -10.46 -1.02 -42.40
N GLY A 785 -10.57 -2.24 -42.94
CA GLY A 785 -9.40 -3.09 -43.19
C GLY A 785 -9.43 -4.53 -42.66
N ALA A 786 -10.38 -5.34 -43.11
CA ALA A 786 -10.27 -6.79 -43.30
C ALA A 786 -11.49 -7.18 -44.17
N GLU A 787 -11.46 -7.80 -45.34
CA GLU A 787 -10.48 -8.58 -46.11
C GLU A 787 -10.69 -8.27 -47.60
N GLU A 788 -9.64 -8.30 -48.42
CA GLU A 788 -9.80 -8.64 -49.83
C GLU A 788 -8.77 -9.73 -50.17
N VAL A 789 -9.28 -10.93 -50.41
CA VAL A 789 -8.54 -12.11 -50.85
C VAL A 789 -8.61 -12.18 -52.37
N ALA A 790 -7.47 -12.09 -53.05
CA ALA A 790 -7.29 -12.64 -54.41
C ALA A 790 -5.79 -12.80 -54.79
N ALA A 791 -5.25 -14.01 -54.57
CA ALA A 791 -4.46 -14.89 -55.48
C ALA A 791 -3.27 -14.34 -56.36
N PRO A 792 -2.45 -15.19 -57.04
CA PRO A 792 -0.99 -15.25 -56.86
C PRO A 792 -0.14 -14.86 -58.11
N ASP A 793 1.19 -14.89 -57.92
CA ASP A 793 2.31 -14.90 -58.89
C ASP A 793 2.62 -13.63 -59.72
N SER A 794 3.84 -13.07 -59.52
CA SER A 794 4.88 -13.04 -60.57
C SER A 794 6.18 -12.32 -60.12
N THR A 795 7.26 -13.11 -60.15
CA THR A 795 8.68 -12.81 -60.38
C THR A 795 9.18 -11.38 -60.75
N ALA A 796 10.29 -11.03 -60.09
CA ALA A 796 11.59 -10.56 -60.62
C ALA A 796 11.91 -9.05 -60.83
N LEU A 797 13.20 -8.77 -60.52
CA LEU A 797 14.07 -7.61 -60.82
C LEU A 797 13.99 -6.46 -59.78
N ALA A 798 15.07 -5.98 -59.14
CA ALA A 798 16.52 -6.18 -59.30
C ALA A 798 17.28 -5.73 -58.01
N ASP A 799 18.51 -6.22 -57.91
CA ASP A 799 19.64 -5.81 -57.05
C ASP A 799 19.81 -4.27 -56.94
N GLU A 800 20.45 -3.68 -55.93
CA GLU A 800 21.92 -3.67 -55.78
C GLU A 800 22.38 -3.01 -54.45
N ASN A 801 23.46 -3.58 -53.91
CA ASN A 801 24.48 -2.97 -53.04
C ASN A 801 24.22 -2.85 -51.52
N ALA A 802 24.52 -3.97 -50.87
CA ALA A 802 25.19 -3.98 -49.58
C ALA A 802 26.64 -3.41 -49.67
N ALA A 803 27.17 -3.05 -48.51
CA ALA A 803 28.60 -2.91 -48.20
C ALA A 803 29.32 -1.64 -48.69
N GLU A 804 29.13 -0.56 -47.93
CA GLU A 804 30.22 0.38 -47.65
C GLU A 804 29.97 1.05 -46.30
N ARG A 805 31.03 1.21 -45.49
CA ARG A 805 31.10 1.95 -44.22
C ARG A 805 30.89 1.16 -42.92
N THR A 806 31.66 0.08 -42.78
CA THR A 806 32.53 -0.02 -41.59
C THR A 806 33.62 1.06 -41.63
N ALA A 807 33.97 1.58 -40.45
CA ALA A 807 35.16 2.39 -40.12
C ALA A 807 35.08 3.93 -40.28
N ARG A 808 34.78 4.60 -39.14
CA ARG A 808 35.15 5.96 -38.67
C ARG A 808 34.11 6.31 -37.60
N GLU A 809 34.37 6.46 -36.29
CA GLU A 809 35.54 6.96 -35.57
C GLU A 809 35.59 6.33 -34.16
N SER A 810 36.77 5.85 -33.80
CA SER A 810 37.27 5.75 -32.43
C SER A 810 38.10 6.99 -32.14
N ALA A 811 37.91 7.67 -30.99
CA ALA A 811 39.01 8.15 -30.13
C ALA A 811 38.53 9.12 -29.01
N ALA A 812 39.08 8.88 -27.82
CA ALA A 812 39.29 9.82 -26.70
C ALA A 812 38.03 10.32 -25.96
N PHE A 813 38.00 10.49 -24.63
CA PHE A 813 39.04 10.99 -23.74
C PHE A 813 38.83 10.54 -22.27
N ASP A 814 39.90 10.72 -21.50
CA ASP A 814 40.34 10.28 -20.16
C ASP A 814 39.62 10.98 -18.96
N GLY A 815 39.79 10.48 -17.73
CA GLY A 815 39.51 11.28 -16.52
C GLY A 815 39.11 10.58 -15.22
N THR A 816 40.13 10.29 -14.40
CA THR A 816 40.21 9.96 -12.96
C THR A 816 39.36 10.79 -11.95
N ALA A 817 39.08 10.20 -10.76
CA ALA A 817 39.41 10.73 -9.40
C ALA A 817 38.32 10.59 -8.30
N THR A 818 38.63 9.76 -7.29
CA THR A 818 38.63 9.95 -5.80
C THR A 818 37.55 10.73 -5.02
N ASP A 819 37.17 10.09 -3.92
CA ASP A 819 37.00 10.55 -2.52
C ASP A 819 35.75 11.32 -2.01
N ASP A 820 35.23 10.70 -0.93
CA ASP A 820 34.95 11.24 0.40
C ASP A 820 33.55 11.72 0.87
N THR A 821 33.15 11.03 1.95
CA THR A 821 32.55 11.52 3.21
C THR A 821 31.06 11.92 3.34
N THR A 822 30.36 11.08 4.12
CA THR A 822 29.85 11.37 5.50
C THR A 822 28.55 12.15 5.73
N THR A 823 27.70 11.56 6.60
CA THR A 823 26.63 12.13 7.49
C THR A 823 25.38 12.74 6.85
N ALA A 824 24.16 12.66 7.37
CA ALA A 824 23.51 12.13 8.58
C ALA A 824 22.02 11.89 8.18
N ASP A 825 21.40 10.75 8.46
CA ASP A 825 20.63 10.40 9.67
C ASP A 825 19.51 11.38 10.06
N THR A 826 18.26 10.89 9.94
CA THR A 826 17.19 10.99 10.96
C THR A 826 15.91 10.32 10.44
N ALA A 827 15.60 9.15 11.02
CA ALA A 827 14.30 8.50 10.93
C ALA A 827 13.31 9.22 11.85
N ALA A 828 12.18 9.65 11.31
CA ALA A 828 11.04 10.18 12.05
C ALA A 828 9.95 9.10 12.17
N ASP A 829 9.33 9.11 13.34
CA ASP A 829 8.54 8.09 14.02
C ASP A 829 7.20 7.74 13.33
N ASP A 830 6.88 6.44 13.26
CA ASP A 830 5.74 5.84 12.53
C ASP A 830 4.37 6.04 13.23
N THR A 831 4.30 6.86 14.27
CA THR A 831 3.08 7.11 15.06
C THR A 831 2.12 8.09 14.37
N GLU A 832 2.59 8.81 13.34
CA GLU A 832 1.83 9.84 12.61
C GLU A 832 1.02 9.26 11.42
N LEU A 833 1.40 8.09 10.90
CA LEU A 833 0.83 7.52 9.67
C LEU A 833 -0.58 6.93 9.89
N ASP A 834 -0.85 6.33 11.04
CA ASP A 834 -2.17 5.75 11.36
C ASP A 834 -3.25 6.83 11.59
N ALA A 835 -2.86 8.05 11.93
CA ALA A 835 -3.77 9.20 12.06
C ALA A 835 -4.14 9.83 10.70
N ILE A 836 -3.23 9.75 9.70
CA ILE A 836 -3.41 10.32 8.37
C ILE A 836 -4.32 9.44 7.48
N LEU A 837 -4.32 8.12 7.70
CA LEU A 837 -5.00 7.14 6.84
C LEU A 837 -6.53 7.10 6.98
N ALA A 838 -7.09 7.65 8.06
CA ALA A 838 -8.52 7.54 8.35
C ALA A 838 -9.34 8.79 7.95
N ASP A 839 -8.69 9.94 7.71
CA ASP A 839 -9.37 11.23 7.47
C ASP A 839 -9.53 11.57 5.97
N GLY A 840 -8.86 10.83 5.06
CA GLY A 840 -9.04 10.95 3.61
C GLY A 840 -10.43 10.54 3.09
N VAL A 841 -11.20 9.80 3.89
CA VAL A 841 -12.59 9.41 3.61
C VAL A 841 -13.54 10.62 3.70
N GLN A 842 -13.22 11.63 4.52
CA GLN A 842 -14.09 12.79 4.75
C GLN A 842 -14.04 13.80 3.58
N ALA A 843 -12.88 13.97 2.94
CA ALA A 843 -12.70 14.94 1.86
C ALA A 843 -13.43 14.56 0.56
N ALA A 844 -13.67 13.26 0.32
CA ALA A 844 -14.40 12.77 -0.84
C ALA A 844 -15.92 12.72 -0.63
N ALA A 845 -16.39 12.65 0.63
CA ALA A 845 -17.81 12.71 0.97
C ALA A 845 -18.38 14.14 0.86
N ASP A 846 -17.54 15.16 1.00
CA ASP A 846 -17.95 16.58 0.99
C ASP A 846 -17.97 17.23 -0.42
N GLY A 847 -17.64 16.49 -1.48
CA GLY A 847 -17.45 16.99 -2.85
C GLY A 847 -18.50 16.56 -3.89
N GLY A 848 -19.62 15.99 -3.46
CA GLY A 848 -20.52 15.24 -4.35
C GLY A 848 -21.94 15.75 -4.49
N GLU A 849 -22.20 17.06 -4.57
CA GLU A 849 -23.51 17.56 -4.99
C GLU A 849 -23.37 18.82 -5.84
N SER A 850 -23.55 18.69 -7.16
CA SER A 850 -24.08 19.72 -8.09
C SER A 850 -24.04 19.21 -9.53
N GLY A 851 -25.22 18.90 -10.09
CA GLY A 851 -25.49 18.86 -11.54
C GLY A 851 -26.81 19.60 -11.79
N PRO A 852 -26.96 20.37 -12.89
CA PRO A 852 -28.06 21.33 -13.04
C PRO A 852 -29.32 20.64 -13.59
N HIS A 853 -30.41 20.65 -12.84
CA HIS A 853 -31.74 20.38 -13.38
C HIS A 853 -32.68 21.53 -13.05
N HIS A 854 -32.83 22.45 -14.01
CA HIS A 854 -34.00 23.30 -14.09
C HIS A 854 -34.99 22.71 -15.12
N GLN A 855 -36.25 22.65 -14.68
CA GLN A 855 -37.50 22.55 -15.44
C GLN A 855 -37.93 21.18 -15.97
N SER A 856 -38.70 20.46 -15.15
CA SER A 856 -40.09 20.10 -15.49
C SER A 856 -40.89 19.78 -14.20
N ALA A 857 -42.19 20.06 -14.31
CA ALA A 857 -43.23 20.22 -13.30
C ALA A 857 -43.31 19.25 -12.09
N HIS A 858 -43.70 19.86 -10.97
CA HIS A 858 -44.32 19.33 -9.74
C HIS A 858 -44.90 17.91 -9.78
N GLU A 859 -44.43 17.02 -8.90
CA GLU A 859 -45.26 16.14 -8.02
C GLU A 859 -44.50 15.15 -7.08
N GLY A 860 -43.16 15.12 -7.02
CA GLY A 860 -42.41 14.12 -6.21
C GLY A 860 -41.69 14.60 -4.94
N ALA A 861 -41.94 15.82 -4.41
CA ALA A 861 -41.00 16.52 -3.53
C ALA A 861 -41.12 16.30 -2.00
N THR A 862 -41.91 15.34 -1.48
CA THR A 862 -42.29 15.37 -0.05
C THR A 862 -41.58 14.37 0.87
N ALA A 863 -40.97 13.29 0.35
CA ALA A 863 -40.43 12.21 1.20
C ALA A 863 -38.90 12.29 1.47
N GLY A 864 -38.08 12.78 0.53
CA GLY A 864 -36.62 12.86 0.68
C GLY A 864 -36.14 14.06 1.51
N ASP A 865 -36.74 15.22 1.30
CA ASP A 865 -36.37 16.51 1.95
C ASP A 865 -36.71 16.52 3.45
N SER A 866 -37.73 15.77 3.86
CA SER A 866 -38.17 15.68 5.26
C SER A 866 -37.17 14.92 6.15
N GLY A 867 -36.55 13.86 5.64
CA GLY A 867 -35.56 13.06 6.38
C GLY A 867 -34.23 13.78 6.60
N GLU A 868 -33.73 14.50 5.59
CA GLU A 868 -32.51 15.30 5.69
C GLU A 868 -32.71 16.51 6.60
N SER A 869 -33.84 17.21 6.44
CA SER A 869 -34.22 18.31 7.33
C SER A 869 -34.31 17.86 8.80
N ALA A 870 -34.91 16.69 9.07
CA ALA A 870 -35.00 16.14 10.43
C ALA A 870 -33.63 15.83 11.05
N ALA A 871 -32.69 15.32 10.25
CA ALA A 871 -31.32 15.05 10.71
C ALA A 871 -30.56 16.34 11.08
N ILE A 872 -30.77 17.44 10.34
CA ILE A 872 -30.14 18.74 10.62
C ILE A 872 -30.70 19.35 11.91
N TRP A 873 -32.03 19.36 12.09
CA TRP A 873 -32.67 19.87 13.31
C TRP A 873 -32.22 19.10 14.56
N ARG A 874 -32.14 17.78 14.44
CA ARG A 874 -31.62 16.92 15.50
C ARG A 874 -30.20 17.33 15.91
N ARG A 875 -29.29 17.50 14.94
CA ARG A 875 -27.92 17.94 15.22
C ARG A 875 -27.86 19.34 15.82
N ALA A 876 -28.74 20.25 15.40
CA ALA A 876 -28.81 21.60 15.96
C ALA A 876 -29.21 21.58 17.44
N ILE A 877 -30.20 20.77 17.80
CA ILE A 877 -30.62 20.57 19.21
C ILE A 877 -29.48 19.95 20.02
N GLN A 878 -28.84 18.90 19.49
CA GLN A 878 -27.69 18.26 20.13
C GLN A 878 -26.53 19.25 20.35
N ALA A 879 -26.19 20.07 19.35
CA ALA A 879 -25.12 21.06 19.46
C ALA A 879 -25.43 22.13 20.51
N ALA A 880 -26.68 22.59 20.60
CA ALA A 880 -27.12 23.57 21.58
C ALA A 880 -27.03 23.02 23.02
N LEU A 881 -27.60 21.83 23.25
CA LEU A 881 -27.59 21.18 24.56
C LEU A 881 -26.17 20.79 24.99
N SER A 882 -25.38 20.24 24.06
CA SER A 882 -23.97 19.91 24.29
C SER A 882 -23.18 21.14 24.72
N THR A 883 -23.30 22.24 23.98
CA THR A 883 -22.60 23.50 24.28
C THR A 883 -23.03 24.07 25.64
N GLY A 884 -24.33 24.11 25.91
CA GLY A 884 -24.86 24.65 27.17
C GLY A 884 -24.44 23.83 28.41
N ILE A 885 -24.55 22.51 28.32
CA ILE A 885 -24.18 21.60 29.41
C ILE A 885 -22.66 21.60 29.64
N ALA A 886 -21.86 21.63 28.55
CA ALA A 886 -20.40 21.68 28.65
C ALA A 886 -19.92 22.98 29.30
N LEU A 887 -20.54 24.12 28.98
CA LEU A 887 -20.27 25.39 29.64
C LEU A 887 -20.65 25.34 31.13
N GLY A 888 -21.79 24.73 31.47
CA GLY A 888 -22.20 24.50 32.85
C GLY A 888 -21.17 23.70 33.65
N PHE A 889 -20.72 22.55 33.13
CA PHE A 889 -19.68 21.75 33.77
C PHE A 889 -18.31 22.44 33.76
N GLY A 890 -17.96 23.18 32.69
CA GLY A 890 -16.74 23.99 32.62
C GLY A 890 -16.70 25.07 33.71
N SER A 891 -17.84 25.68 34.03
CA SER A 891 -17.96 26.68 35.11
C SER A 891 -17.59 26.15 36.50
N LEU A 892 -17.76 24.83 36.72
CA LEU A 892 -17.36 24.16 37.96
C LEU A 892 -15.85 23.94 38.06
N VAL A 893 -15.16 23.88 36.91
CA VAL A 893 -13.69 23.75 36.84
C VAL A 893 -13.04 25.12 36.92
N SER A 894 -13.50 26.06 36.09
CA SER A 894 -12.96 27.42 36.05
C SER A 894 -14.04 28.43 35.70
N THR A 895 -14.33 29.34 36.64
CA THR A 895 -15.24 30.47 36.40
C THR A 895 -14.67 31.48 35.41
N THR A 896 -13.35 31.45 35.17
CA THR A 896 -12.63 32.38 34.29
C THR A 896 -12.39 31.84 32.87
N HIS A 897 -12.43 30.51 32.67
CA HIS A 897 -12.07 29.86 31.39
C HIS A 897 -13.15 28.94 30.81
N GLN A 898 -14.29 28.76 31.48
CA GLN A 898 -15.42 27.88 31.11
C GLN A 898 -15.77 27.81 29.61
N TYR A 899 -15.56 28.88 28.85
CA TYR A 899 -15.82 28.93 27.41
C TYR A 899 -14.96 27.94 26.60
N TRP A 900 -13.81 27.46 27.06
CA TRP A 900 -13.02 26.47 26.31
C TRP A 900 -13.73 25.13 26.14
N ALA A 901 -14.69 24.80 26.99
CA ALA A 901 -15.51 23.60 26.84
C ALA A 901 -16.51 23.71 25.67
N ALA A 902 -16.92 24.92 25.29
CA ALA A 902 -17.94 25.15 24.26
C ALA A 902 -17.49 24.73 22.85
N MET A 903 -16.26 25.06 22.47
CA MET A 903 -15.78 24.81 21.10
C MET A 903 -15.64 23.30 20.80
N PRO A 904 -15.06 22.46 21.68
CA PRO A 904 -15.11 21.01 21.56
C PRO A 904 -16.53 20.45 21.62
N ALA A 905 -17.38 20.95 22.51
CA ALA A 905 -18.78 20.51 22.62
C ALA A 905 -19.60 20.74 21.34
N TYR A 906 -19.32 21.84 20.63
CA TYR A 906 -19.92 22.17 19.34
C TYR A 906 -19.31 21.39 18.17
N GLN A 907 -17.97 21.36 18.07
CA GLN A 907 -17.27 20.80 16.89
C GLN A 907 -17.27 19.28 16.82
N THR A 908 -17.41 18.61 17.97
CA THR A 908 -17.33 17.15 18.03
C THR A 908 -18.63 16.46 17.66
N ILE A 909 -19.78 17.14 17.74
CA ILE A 909 -21.08 16.59 17.36
C ILE A 909 -21.04 16.11 15.90
N GLY A 910 -21.20 14.80 15.73
CA GLY A 910 -21.21 14.11 14.45
C GLY A 910 -22.61 13.71 14.00
N GLY A 911 -22.70 13.10 12.83
CA GLY A 911 -23.96 12.53 12.34
C GLY A 911 -24.39 11.24 13.01
N SER A 912 -23.51 10.62 13.82
CA SER A 912 -23.78 9.44 14.65
C SER A 912 -22.97 9.51 15.95
N ASP A 913 -23.30 8.64 16.91
CA ASP A 913 -22.56 8.46 18.16
C ASP A 913 -21.09 8.11 17.94
N GLY A 914 -20.78 7.15 17.07
CA GLY A 914 -19.40 6.77 16.73
C GLY A 914 -18.63 7.86 16.00
N GLU A 915 -19.28 8.62 15.11
CA GLU A 915 -18.63 9.79 14.47
C GLU A 915 -18.30 10.86 15.52
N THR A 916 -19.20 11.08 16.47
CA THR A 916 -18.99 12.01 17.60
C THR A 916 -17.84 11.54 18.49
N PHE A 917 -17.76 10.24 18.79
CA PHE A 917 -16.66 9.65 19.54
C PHE A 917 -15.31 9.86 18.85
N VAL A 918 -15.22 9.57 17.55
CA VAL A 918 -14.00 9.76 16.77
C VAL A 918 -13.55 11.22 16.78
N LYS A 919 -14.47 12.16 16.48
CA LYS A 919 -14.16 13.59 16.50
C LYS A 919 -13.74 14.05 17.91
N GLY A 920 -14.41 13.54 18.95
CA GLY A 920 -14.06 13.78 20.36
C GLY A 920 -12.64 13.32 20.69
N ALA A 921 -12.30 12.08 20.37
CA ALA A 921 -10.96 11.51 20.61
C ALA A 921 -9.88 12.28 19.82
N GLN A 922 -10.11 12.55 18.54
CA GLN A 922 -9.20 13.35 17.70
C GLN A 922 -9.00 14.76 18.28
N LYS A 923 -10.08 15.39 18.79
CA LYS A 923 -10.01 16.72 19.41
C LYS A 923 -9.18 16.69 20.69
N ILE A 924 -9.40 15.70 21.56
CA ILE A 924 -8.65 15.52 22.81
C ILE A 924 -7.17 15.32 22.51
N VAL A 925 -6.81 14.36 21.64
CA VAL A 925 -5.42 14.06 21.28
C VAL A 925 -4.73 15.30 20.68
N GLY A 926 -5.37 15.94 19.69
CA GLY A 926 -4.84 17.14 19.05
C GLY A 926 -4.65 18.29 20.04
N THR A 927 -5.59 18.50 20.96
CA THR A 927 -5.48 19.56 21.98
C THR A 927 -4.45 19.27 23.05
N ILE A 928 -4.30 18.03 23.53
CA ILE A 928 -3.26 17.67 24.50
C ILE A 928 -1.87 17.88 23.90
N ALA A 929 -1.62 17.34 22.69
CA ALA A 929 -0.34 17.51 22.01
C ALA A 929 -0.07 18.99 21.69
N GLY A 930 -1.07 19.71 21.16
CA GLY A 930 -0.95 21.11 20.79
C GLY A 930 -0.78 22.05 21.98
N ALA A 931 -1.43 21.76 23.10
CA ALA A 931 -1.23 22.46 24.36
C ALA A 931 0.20 22.19 24.87
N THR A 932 0.61 20.93 24.97
CA THR A 932 1.94 20.57 25.50
C THR A 932 3.07 21.26 24.74
N VAL A 933 3.07 21.17 23.41
CA VAL A 933 4.08 21.80 22.56
C VAL A 933 3.93 23.32 22.54
N GLY A 934 2.71 23.82 22.36
CA GLY A 934 2.45 25.25 22.21
C GLY A 934 2.72 26.07 23.46
N PHE A 935 2.29 25.58 24.63
CA PHE A 935 2.61 26.21 25.91
C PHE A 935 4.08 26.01 26.28
N GLY A 936 4.69 24.87 25.96
CA GLY A 936 6.13 24.66 26.15
C GLY A 936 6.98 25.69 25.40
N ILE A 937 6.64 25.98 24.14
CA ILE A 937 7.30 27.03 23.35
C ILE A 937 7.00 28.42 23.92
N ALA A 938 5.75 28.70 24.29
CA ALA A 938 5.36 30.00 24.86
C ALA A 938 6.09 30.31 26.18
N ILE A 939 6.20 29.32 27.08
CA ILE A 939 6.87 29.48 28.38
C ILE A 939 8.39 29.65 28.22
N THR A 940 9.01 28.91 27.28
CA THR A 940 10.47 28.94 27.10
C THR A 940 10.96 30.15 26.32
N ALA A 941 10.20 30.60 25.32
CA ALA A 941 10.58 31.73 24.48
C ALA A 941 9.99 33.07 24.94
N GLY A 942 8.98 33.05 25.82
CA GLY A 942 8.25 34.24 26.27
C GLY A 942 7.60 35.02 25.12
N SER A 943 7.32 36.30 25.36
CA SER A 943 6.72 37.20 24.36
C SER A 943 7.72 37.78 23.34
N HIS A 944 8.85 37.12 23.08
CA HIS A 944 9.84 37.60 22.12
C HIS A 944 9.25 37.58 20.69
N PRO A 945 9.13 38.75 20.01
CA PRO A 945 8.44 38.82 18.71
C PRO A 945 9.13 38.00 17.61
N ALA A 946 10.44 37.76 17.75
CA ALA A 946 11.24 36.94 16.84
C ALA A 946 10.84 35.44 16.84
N VAL A 947 10.22 34.95 17.93
CA VAL A 947 9.74 33.56 18.03
C VAL A 947 8.22 33.52 17.88
N LEU A 948 7.52 34.43 18.54
CA LEU A 948 6.06 34.48 18.55
C LEU A 948 5.46 34.65 17.14
N LEU A 949 5.97 35.61 16.35
CA LEU A 949 5.39 35.91 15.02
C LEU A 949 5.59 34.77 14.01
N PRO A 950 6.79 34.17 13.86
CA PRO A 950 6.97 33.02 12.97
C PRO A 950 6.15 31.80 13.41
N VAL A 951 6.07 31.52 14.71
CA VAL A 951 5.29 30.39 15.22
C VAL A 951 3.80 30.60 14.96
N LEU A 952 3.28 31.81 15.17
CA LEU A 952 1.88 32.14 14.89
C LEU A 952 1.58 32.05 13.39
N ALA A 953 2.48 32.55 12.53
CA ALA A 953 2.37 32.40 11.07
C ALA A 953 2.36 30.92 10.64
N LEU A 954 3.23 30.09 11.22
CA LEU A 954 3.27 28.65 10.99
C LEU A 954 1.96 27.97 11.43
N CYS A 955 1.42 28.33 12.60
CA CYS A 955 0.17 27.76 13.10
C CYS A 955 -1.03 28.15 12.21
N VAL A 956 -1.11 29.40 11.75
CA VAL A 956 -2.14 29.87 10.80
C VAL A 956 -2.04 29.09 9.48
N PHE A 957 -0.83 28.97 8.95
CA PHE A 957 -0.58 28.21 7.71
C PHE A 957 -0.96 26.74 7.86
N ALA A 958 -0.41 26.06 8.87
CA ALA A 958 -0.60 24.62 9.08
C ALA A 958 -2.04 24.26 9.45
N SER A 959 -2.72 25.07 10.27
CA SER A 959 -4.15 24.86 10.59
C SER A 959 -5.07 25.05 9.39
N SER A 960 -4.66 25.85 8.39
CA SER A 960 -5.38 25.98 7.12
C SER A 960 -5.03 24.83 6.15
N TYR A 961 -3.76 24.44 6.07
CA TYR A 961 -3.26 23.37 5.21
C TYR A 961 -3.87 22.01 5.57
N PHE A 962 -3.90 21.65 6.86
CA PHE A 962 -4.38 20.35 7.32
C PHE A 962 -5.90 20.28 7.51
N ARG A 963 -6.64 21.39 7.32
CA ARG A 963 -8.08 21.49 7.61
C ARG A 963 -8.94 20.42 6.93
N SER A 964 -8.62 20.06 5.69
CA SER A 964 -9.34 19.06 4.90
C SER A 964 -8.67 17.68 4.90
N THR A 965 -7.57 17.53 5.65
CA THR A 965 -6.73 16.32 5.62
C THR A 965 -6.72 15.60 6.95
N SER A 966 -6.60 16.33 8.06
CA SER A 966 -6.49 15.76 9.40
C SER A 966 -7.13 16.66 10.44
N SER A 967 -8.20 16.16 11.05
CA SER A 967 -8.89 16.79 12.18
C SER A 967 -8.01 16.96 13.43
N PRO A 968 -7.25 15.93 13.89
CA PRO A 968 -6.40 16.08 15.07
C PRO A 968 -5.25 17.05 14.82
N LEU A 969 -4.62 17.02 13.64
CA LEU A 969 -3.51 17.92 13.32
C LEU A 969 -4.00 19.38 13.18
N THR A 970 -5.20 19.59 12.63
CA THR A 970 -5.84 20.91 12.64
C THR A 970 -6.07 21.41 14.07
N SER A 971 -6.55 20.54 14.96
CA SER A 971 -6.78 20.88 16.37
C SER A 971 -5.47 21.13 17.14
N PHE A 972 -4.39 20.42 16.80
CA PHE A 972 -3.04 20.65 17.31
C PHE A 972 -2.56 22.06 16.98
N TRP A 973 -2.52 22.43 15.69
CA TRP A 973 -2.04 23.75 15.26
C TRP A 973 -2.94 24.89 15.75
N GLN A 974 -4.26 24.68 15.83
CA GLN A 974 -5.18 25.66 16.40
C GLN A 974 -4.97 25.87 17.91
N THR A 975 -4.75 24.80 18.67
CA THR A 975 -4.51 24.89 20.12
C THR A 975 -3.18 25.59 20.38
N MET A 976 -2.15 25.26 19.59
CA MET A 976 -0.85 25.92 19.65
C MET A 976 -0.94 27.42 19.30
N MET A 977 -1.71 27.78 18.27
CA MET A 977 -2.01 29.19 17.94
C MET A 977 -2.62 29.93 19.13
N PHE A 978 -3.54 29.29 19.87
CA PHE A 978 -4.14 29.90 21.07
C PHE A 978 -3.13 30.05 22.21
N ALA A 979 -2.23 29.08 22.43
CA ALA A 979 -1.19 29.22 23.44
C ALA A 979 -0.31 30.45 23.18
N GLN A 980 0.12 30.64 21.92
CA GLN A 980 0.88 31.82 21.50
C GLN A 980 0.09 33.12 21.68
N LEU A 981 -1.20 33.10 21.35
CA LEU A 981 -2.09 34.23 21.54
C LEU A 981 -2.23 34.62 23.03
N TYR A 982 -2.33 33.64 23.92
CA TYR A 982 -2.46 33.89 25.36
C TYR A 982 -1.19 34.47 25.98
N GLU A 983 -0.02 33.98 25.56
CA GLU A 983 1.27 34.53 25.97
C GLU A 983 1.40 35.98 25.48
N PHE A 984 1.02 36.24 24.23
CA PHE A 984 0.99 37.60 23.70
C PHE A 984 0.04 38.54 24.45
N LEU A 985 -1.10 38.03 24.93
CA LEU A 985 -2.04 38.79 25.76
C LEU A 985 -1.58 38.95 27.22
N GLY A 986 -0.47 38.32 27.62
CA GLY A 986 -0.01 38.31 29.01
C GLY A 986 -0.96 37.57 29.96
N ARG A 987 -1.78 36.65 29.44
CA ARG A 987 -2.78 35.88 30.21
C ARG A 987 -2.35 34.43 30.44
N LEU A 988 -1.11 34.08 30.12
CA LEU A 988 -0.60 32.72 30.30
C LEU A 988 -0.38 32.42 31.78
N SER A 989 -1.01 31.36 32.28
CA SER A 989 -0.68 30.77 33.59
C SER A 989 -0.33 29.28 33.42
N THR A 990 0.52 28.73 34.28
CA THR A 990 0.84 27.29 34.26
C THR A 990 -0.41 26.44 34.53
N GLU A 991 -1.37 26.96 35.29
CA GLU A 991 -2.68 26.35 35.55
C GLU A 991 -3.58 26.33 34.29
N ALA A 992 -3.43 27.30 33.38
CA ALA A 992 -4.20 27.39 32.14
C ALA A 992 -4.02 26.15 31.24
N ILE A 993 -2.85 25.50 31.29
CA ILE A 993 -2.57 24.28 30.52
C ILE A 993 -3.49 23.14 30.98
N GLY A 994 -3.56 22.93 32.30
CA GLY A 994 -4.39 21.89 32.91
C GLY A 994 -5.88 22.15 32.67
N VAL A 995 -6.32 23.40 32.87
CA VAL A 995 -7.72 23.79 32.64
C VAL A 995 -8.12 23.58 31.17
N ARG A 996 -7.24 23.91 30.20
CA ARG A 996 -7.51 23.72 28.78
C ARG A 996 -7.75 22.26 28.41
N ILE A 997 -6.94 21.35 28.95
CA ILE A 997 -7.08 19.91 28.71
C ILE A 997 -8.38 19.41 29.33
N VAL A 998 -8.64 19.75 30.60
CA VAL A 998 -9.84 19.30 31.34
C VAL A 998 -11.12 19.80 30.67
N GLU A 999 -11.23 21.09 30.35
CA GLU A 999 -12.43 21.65 29.73
C GLU A 999 -12.66 21.10 28.31
N THR A 1000 -11.59 20.77 27.58
CA THR A 1000 -11.71 20.10 26.27
C THR A 1000 -12.25 18.68 26.40
N VAL A 1001 -11.77 17.94 27.40
CA VAL A 1001 -12.29 16.60 27.72
C VAL A 1001 -13.75 16.69 28.13
N ILE A 1002 -14.13 17.65 28.98
CA ILE A 1002 -15.54 17.89 29.37
C ILE A 1002 -16.40 18.13 28.13
N GLY A 1003 -15.99 19.04 27.25
CA GLY A 1003 -16.76 19.34 26.03
C GLY A 1003 -16.94 18.13 25.12
N ALA A 1004 -15.88 17.35 24.90
CA ALA A 1004 -15.94 16.15 24.06
C ALA A 1004 -16.78 15.02 24.69
N VAL A 1005 -16.68 14.82 26.01
CA VAL A 1005 -17.47 13.81 26.74
C VAL A 1005 -18.95 14.21 26.77
N VAL A 1006 -19.26 15.47 27.06
CA VAL A 1006 -20.65 15.97 27.04
C VAL A 1006 -21.26 15.81 25.65
N ALA A 1007 -20.52 16.15 24.58
CA ALA A 1007 -20.99 15.95 23.21
C ALA A 1007 -21.31 14.49 22.91
N LEU A 1008 -20.45 13.56 23.35
CA LEU A 1008 -20.68 12.12 23.19
C LEU A 1008 -21.94 11.67 23.95
N LEU A 1009 -22.10 12.09 25.21
CA LEU A 1009 -23.29 11.77 26.01
C LEU A 1009 -24.56 12.30 25.36
N ILE A 1010 -24.54 13.55 24.87
CA ILE A 1010 -25.69 14.14 24.18
C ILE A 1010 -25.99 13.43 22.86
N ALA A 1011 -24.97 13.06 22.09
CA ALA A 1011 -25.15 12.29 20.86
C ALA A 1011 -25.72 10.88 21.12
N ALA A 1012 -25.42 10.29 22.28
CA ALA A 1012 -25.89 8.97 22.71
C ALA A 1012 -27.28 8.98 23.38
N ILE A 1013 -27.69 10.09 24.00
CA ILE A 1013 -28.93 10.18 24.80
C ILE A 1013 -30.02 10.97 24.07
N VAL A 1014 -29.69 12.10 23.44
CA VAL A 1014 -30.68 13.01 22.86
C VAL A 1014 -30.88 12.70 21.38
N LEU A 1015 -32.00 12.08 21.03
CA LEU A 1015 -32.31 11.64 19.65
C LEU A 1015 -31.15 10.82 19.04
N PRO A 1016 -30.83 9.65 19.63
CA PRO A 1016 -29.65 8.88 19.25
C PRO A 1016 -29.75 8.36 17.81
N THR A 1017 -28.64 8.47 17.08
CA THR A 1017 -28.45 7.76 15.82
C THR A 1017 -27.19 6.92 15.92
N HIS A 1018 -27.37 5.62 16.17
CA HIS A 1018 -26.26 4.68 16.32
C HIS A 1018 -25.52 4.50 14.99
N THR A 1019 -24.19 4.43 15.02
CA THR A 1019 -23.38 4.22 13.80
C THR A 1019 -23.76 2.92 13.11
N ARG A 1020 -24.11 1.87 13.86
CA ARG A 1020 -24.56 0.58 13.29
C ARG A 1020 -25.86 0.71 12.49
N THR A 1021 -26.84 1.47 12.97
CA THR A 1021 -28.12 1.65 12.25
C THR A 1021 -27.94 2.54 11.03
N LYS A 1022 -27.12 3.59 11.13
CA LYS A 1022 -26.76 4.43 9.98
C LYS A 1022 -26.01 3.63 8.91
N PHE A 1023 -25.07 2.78 9.31
CA PHE A 1023 -24.36 1.88 8.41
C PHE A 1023 -25.31 0.89 7.73
N ALA A 1024 -26.16 0.19 8.50
CA ALA A 1024 -27.15 -0.73 7.95
C ALA A 1024 -28.08 -0.05 6.95
N ALA A 1025 -28.55 1.17 7.24
CA ALA A 1025 -29.39 1.95 6.32
C ALA A 1025 -28.68 2.30 5.00
N GLN A 1026 -27.37 2.61 5.02
CA GLN A 1026 -26.60 2.85 3.80
C GLN A 1026 -26.27 1.55 3.07
N ALA A 1027 -25.99 0.47 3.80
CA ALA A 1027 -25.77 -0.86 3.24
C ALA A 1027 -27.01 -1.34 2.47
N MET A 1028 -28.21 -1.16 3.03
CA MET A 1028 -29.46 -1.50 2.34
C MET A 1028 -29.65 -0.69 1.04
N LYS A 1029 -29.29 0.61 1.02
CA LYS A 1029 -29.34 1.41 -0.21
C LYS A 1029 -28.36 0.91 -1.27
N LEU A 1030 -27.17 0.48 -0.85
CA LEU A 1030 -26.18 -0.12 -1.74
C LEU A 1030 -26.67 -1.46 -2.30
N ILE A 1031 -27.19 -2.34 -1.45
CA ILE A 1031 -27.76 -3.64 -1.84
C ILE A 1031 -28.86 -3.42 -2.88
N GLY A 1032 -29.81 -2.52 -2.61
CA GLY A 1032 -30.87 -2.17 -3.56
C GLY A 1032 -30.33 -1.61 -4.88
N SER A 1033 -29.31 -0.74 -4.85
CA SER A 1033 -28.71 -0.21 -6.08
C SER A 1033 -28.00 -1.31 -6.91
N ILE A 1034 -27.42 -2.31 -6.24
CA ILE A 1034 -26.78 -3.45 -6.92
C ILE A 1034 -27.84 -4.40 -7.49
N GLU A 1035 -28.91 -4.66 -6.73
CA GLU A 1035 -30.07 -5.44 -7.19
C GLU A 1035 -30.71 -4.79 -8.43
N ASP A 1036 -30.94 -3.48 -8.41
CA ASP A 1036 -31.48 -2.71 -9.54
C ASP A 1036 -30.61 -2.86 -10.80
N VAL A 1037 -29.29 -2.69 -10.67
CA VAL A 1037 -28.34 -2.84 -11.79
C VAL A 1037 -28.32 -4.26 -12.33
N THR A 1038 -28.32 -5.25 -11.44
CA THR A 1038 -28.31 -6.66 -11.79
C THR A 1038 -29.62 -7.05 -12.49
N GLY A 1039 -30.76 -6.54 -12.02
CA GLY A 1039 -32.06 -6.72 -12.63
C GLY A 1039 -32.15 -6.12 -14.03
N VAL A 1040 -31.64 -4.90 -14.24
CA VAL A 1040 -31.57 -4.30 -15.59
C VAL A 1040 -30.69 -5.13 -16.53
N ALA A 1041 -29.54 -5.63 -16.05
CA ALA A 1041 -28.68 -6.49 -16.86
C ALA A 1041 -29.39 -7.80 -17.24
N LEU A 1042 -30.06 -8.46 -16.29
CA LEU A 1042 -30.83 -9.69 -16.53
C LEU A 1042 -32.02 -9.47 -17.47
N ASP A 1043 -32.70 -8.33 -17.39
CA ASP A 1043 -33.80 -7.98 -18.30
C ASP A 1043 -33.31 -7.86 -19.76
N VAL A 1044 -32.10 -7.33 -19.98
CA VAL A 1044 -31.48 -7.29 -21.32
C VAL A 1044 -31.24 -8.71 -21.85
N TRP A 1045 -30.69 -9.61 -21.03
CA TRP A 1045 -30.49 -11.01 -21.42
C TRP A 1045 -31.81 -11.76 -21.67
N ARG A 1046 -32.82 -11.54 -20.83
CA ARG A 1046 -34.16 -12.11 -20.97
C ARG A 1046 -34.86 -11.70 -22.28
N LYS A 1047 -34.73 -10.43 -22.68
CA LYS A 1047 -35.33 -9.91 -23.92
C LYS A 1047 -34.72 -10.54 -25.19
N GLY A 1048 -33.53 -11.14 -25.11
CA GLY A 1048 -32.86 -11.77 -26.25
C GLY A 1048 -32.46 -10.76 -27.35
N GLN A 1049 -32.38 -9.47 -27.02
CA GLN A 1049 -32.06 -8.38 -27.95
C GLN A 1049 -30.81 -7.63 -27.49
N ALA A 1050 -30.05 -7.05 -28.43
CA ALA A 1050 -28.93 -6.19 -28.08
C ALA A 1050 -29.40 -4.99 -27.23
N ALA A 1051 -28.59 -4.58 -26.26
CA ALA A 1051 -28.91 -3.48 -25.35
C ALA A 1051 -29.26 -2.21 -26.14
N THR A 1052 -30.43 -1.63 -25.85
CA THR A 1052 -30.85 -0.36 -26.46
C THR A 1052 -30.11 0.82 -25.83
N ASP A 1053 -30.11 2.00 -26.47
CA ASP A 1053 -29.52 3.21 -25.89
C ASP A 1053 -30.11 3.56 -24.50
N ALA A 1054 -31.39 3.22 -24.28
CA ALA A 1054 -32.05 3.38 -22.99
C ALA A 1054 -31.51 2.41 -21.93
N ASP A 1055 -31.25 1.15 -22.30
CA ASP A 1055 -30.66 0.15 -21.41
C ASP A 1055 -29.22 0.52 -21.06
N VAL A 1056 -28.43 0.97 -22.03
CA VAL A 1056 -27.06 1.46 -21.81
C VAL A 1056 -27.06 2.65 -20.85
N ALA A 1057 -27.98 3.60 -21.02
CA ALA A 1057 -28.14 4.74 -20.11
C ALA A 1057 -28.62 4.32 -18.70
N ALA A 1058 -29.48 3.31 -18.59
CA ALA A 1058 -29.94 2.77 -17.31
C ALA A 1058 -28.80 2.05 -16.56
N LEU A 1059 -28.07 1.17 -17.22
CA LEU A 1059 -26.91 0.47 -16.67
C LEU A 1059 -25.82 1.46 -16.23
N THR A 1060 -25.55 2.50 -17.04
CA THR A 1060 -24.57 3.54 -16.68
C THR A 1060 -25.00 4.34 -15.45
N ARG A 1061 -26.29 4.73 -15.35
CA ARG A 1061 -26.82 5.43 -14.17
C ARG A 1061 -26.77 4.54 -12.93
N GLY A 1062 -27.10 3.26 -13.08
CA GLY A 1062 -27.04 2.31 -11.99
C GLY A 1062 -25.61 2.06 -11.50
N GLU A 1063 -24.61 1.93 -12.39
CA GLU A 1063 -23.20 1.84 -11.98
C GLU A 1063 -22.74 3.08 -11.20
N GLN A 1064 -23.20 4.28 -11.60
CA GLN A 1064 -22.94 5.53 -10.88
C GLN A 1064 -23.60 5.53 -9.49
N ALA A 1065 -24.85 5.08 -9.40
CA ALA A 1065 -25.57 4.96 -8.13
C ALA A 1065 -24.87 3.97 -7.18
N VAL A 1066 -24.49 2.80 -7.67
CA VAL A 1066 -23.72 1.80 -6.91
C VAL A 1066 -22.38 2.39 -6.43
N ALA A 1067 -21.66 3.13 -7.29
CA ALA A 1067 -20.42 3.79 -6.89
C ALA A 1067 -20.64 4.88 -5.82
N GLN A 1068 -21.73 5.65 -5.92
CA GLN A 1068 -22.09 6.66 -4.93
C GLN A 1068 -22.47 6.04 -3.58
N GLN A 1069 -23.33 5.00 -3.58
CA GLN A 1069 -23.73 4.31 -2.36
C GLN A 1069 -22.55 3.58 -1.71
N GLN A 1070 -21.63 3.01 -2.49
CA GLN A 1070 -20.41 2.38 -1.96
C GLN A 1070 -19.57 3.37 -1.16
N ARG A 1071 -19.42 4.62 -1.64
CA ARG A 1071 -18.74 5.68 -0.89
C ARG A 1071 -19.49 6.05 0.39
N ALA A 1072 -20.82 6.10 0.34
CA ALA A 1072 -21.66 6.40 1.51
C ALA A 1072 -21.54 5.32 2.60
N VAL A 1073 -21.52 4.03 2.20
CA VAL A 1073 -21.28 2.89 3.09
C VAL A 1073 -19.90 3.00 3.74
N GLN A 1074 -18.84 3.25 2.96
CA GLN A 1074 -17.48 3.43 3.50
C GLN A 1074 -17.38 4.60 4.49
N ALA A 1075 -17.98 5.74 4.17
CA ALA A 1075 -18.01 6.90 5.05
C ALA A 1075 -18.75 6.60 6.36
N SER A 1076 -19.86 5.87 6.29
CA SER A 1076 -20.62 5.46 7.48
C SER A 1076 -19.92 4.40 8.34
N ALA A 1077 -19.06 3.57 7.72
CA ALA A 1077 -18.28 2.53 8.40
C ALA A 1077 -17.02 3.06 9.10
N ALA A 1078 -16.54 4.27 8.76
CA ALA A 1078 -15.27 4.81 9.27
C ALA A 1078 -15.13 4.78 10.80
N PRO A 1079 -16.17 5.05 11.63
CA PRO A 1079 -16.06 4.91 13.07
C PRO A 1079 -15.99 3.44 13.54
N LEU A 1080 -16.70 2.53 12.87
CA LEU A 1080 -16.75 1.10 13.21
C LEU A 1080 -15.41 0.40 12.95
N ARG A 1081 -14.65 0.88 11.97
CA ARG A 1081 -13.31 0.33 11.63
C ARG A 1081 -12.27 0.50 12.73
N ARG A 1082 -12.51 1.38 13.71
CA ARG A 1082 -11.64 1.58 14.88
C ARG A 1082 -12.09 0.80 16.12
N ALA A 1083 -13.22 0.10 16.06
CA ALA A 1083 -13.69 -0.73 17.17
C ALA A 1083 -12.85 -2.02 17.28
N SER A 1084 -12.69 -2.54 18.50
CA SER A 1084 -12.13 -3.86 18.75
C SER A 1084 -12.95 -4.92 18.00
N GLY A 1085 -12.30 -5.77 17.21
CA GLY A 1085 -12.95 -6.78 16.36
C GLY A 1085 -13.27 -6.33 14.93
N ALA A 1086 -12.81 -5.14 14.50
CA ALA A 1086 -12.98 -4.68 13.12
C ALA A 1086 -12.43 -5.65 12.05
N PHE A 1087 -11.42 -6.44 12.42
CA PHE A 1087 -10.74 -7.43 11.59
C PHE A 1087 -11.12 -8.89 11.92
N ASP A 1088 -12.11 -9.11 12.79
CA ASP A 1088 -12.61 -10.46 13.01
C ASP A 1088 -13.24 -11.00 11.71
N PRO A 1089 -13.38 -12.33 11.54
CA PRO A 1089 -13.99 -12.91 10.35
C PRO A 1089 -15.37 -12.30 10.01
N ALA A 1090 -16.20 -12.03 11.03
CA ALA A 1090 -17.48 -11.32 10.90
C ALA A 1090 -17.37 -9.78 11.14
N GLY A 1091 -16.16 -9.24 11.02
CA GLY A 1091 -15.83 -7.84 11.29
C GLY A 1091 -16.19 -6.90 10.14
N ILE A 1092 -16.22 -5.60 10.43
CA ILE A 1092 -16.62 -4.57 9.46
C ILE A 1092 -15.71 -4.52 8.22
N GLU A 1093 -14.43 -4.89 8.33
CA GLU A 1093 -13.50 -4.90 7.20
C GLU A 1093 -13.77 -6.06 6.23
N THR A 1094 -14.26 -7.20 6.73
CA THR A 1094 -14.71 -8.31 5.88
C THR A 1094 -15.97 -7.91 5.13
N LEU A 1095 -16.99 -7.40 5.84
CA LEU A 1095 -18.23 -6.90 5.23
C LEU A 1095 -17.97 -5.82 4.16
N LEU A 1096 -17.05 -4.88 4.42
CA LEU A 1096 -16.66 -3.87 3.43
C LEU A 1096 -15.98 -4.51 2.21
N SER A 1097 -15.18 -5.56 2.41
CA SER A 1097 -14.54 -6.30 1.31
C SER A 1097 -15.58 -7.06 0.48
N GLU A 1098 -16.57 -7.67 1.12
CA GLU A 1098 -17.68 -8.35 0.45
C GLU A 1098 -18.51 -7.37 -0.38
N PHE A 1099 -18.82 -6.17 0.12
CA PHE A 1099 -19.47 -5.13 -0.69
C PHE A 1099 -18.65 -4.71 -1.91
N TRP A 1100 -17.32 -4.69 -1.78
CA TRP A 1100 -16.43 -4.43 -2.91
C TRP A 1100 -16.45 -5.56 -3.95
N GLU A 1101 -16.42 -6.81 -3.50
CA GLU A 1101 -16.55 -7.99 -4.36
C GLU A 1101 -17.93 -8.04 -5.05
N LEU A 1102 -19.00 -7.67 -4.35
CA LEU A 1102 -20.35 -7.61 -4.89
C LEU A 1102 -20.46 -6.53 -5.99
N GLN A 1103 -19.92 -5.33 -5.75
CA GLN A 1103 -19.82 -4.28 -6.78
C GLN A 1103 -18.98 -4.75 -7.97
N TYR A 1104 -17.88 -5.47 -7.71
CA TYR A 1104 -17.00 -5.99 -8.75
C TYR A 1104 -17.75 -6.94 -9.69
N TYR A 1105 -18.44 -7.94 -9.14
CA TYR A 1105 -19.19 -8.90 -9.96
C TYR A 1105 -20.38 -8.26 -10.67
N ALA A 1106 -21.08 -7.31 -10.04
CA ALA A 1106 -22.12 -6.53 -10.69
C ALA A 1106 -21.59 -5.79 -11.92
N ARG A 1107 -20.43 -5.11 -11.83
CA ARG A 1107 -19.80 -4.45 -12.99
C ARG A 1107 -19.36 -5.43 -14.07
N HIS A 1108 -18.84 -6.59 -13.70
CA HIS A 1108 -18.48 -7.62 -14.66
C HIS A 1108 -19.69 -8.13 -15.43
N LEU A 1109 -20.83 -8.29 -14.75
CA LEU A 1109 -22.11 -8.60 -15.39
C LEU A 1109 -22.56 -7.49 -16.34
N VAL A 1110 -22.51 -6.22 -15.91
CA VAL A 1110 -22.84 -5.07 -16.79
C VAL A 1110 -21.96 -5.05 -18.04
N ARG A 1111 -20.64 -5.21 -17.88
CA ARG A 1111 -19.69 -5.24 -19.02
C ARG A 1111 -19.95 -6.41 -19.96
N ALA A 1112 -20.25 -7.59 -19.42
CA ALA A 1112 -20.62 -8.75 -20.22
C ALA A 1112 -21.91 -8.50 -21.01
N THR A 1113 -22.88 -7.84 -20.38
CA THR A 1113 -24.16 -7.44 -21.00
C THR A 1113 -23.97 -6.41 -22.11
N LEU A 1114 -23.08 -5.43 -21.93
CA LEU A 1114 -22.78 -4.40 -22.94
C LEU A 1114 -21.97 -4.94 -24.13
N ARG A 1115 -21.17 -5.99 -23.92
CA ARG A 1115 -20.32 -6.59 -24.96
C ARG A 1115 -20.98 -7.78 -25.67
N GLY A 1116 -21.87 -8.48 -24.98
CA GLY A 1116 -22.55 -9.67 -25.46
C GLY A 1116 -23.72 -9.34 -26.37
N SER A 1117 -23.97 -10.20 -27.35
CA SER A 1117 -25.24 -10.22 -28.07
C SER A 1117 -26.11 -11.34 -27.50
N PRO A 1118 -27.24 -11.02 -26.84
CA PRO A 1118 -28.16 -12.04 -26.31
C PRO A 1118 -28.74 -12.96 -27.39
N VAL A 1119 -28.65 -12.56 -28.66
CA VAL A 1119 -29.05 -13.35 -29.84
C VAL A 1119 -28.18 -14.61 -30.03
N GLN A 1120 -26.98 -14.63 -29.45
CA GLN A 1120 -26.03 -15.75 -29.58
C GLN A 1120 -26.03 -16.69 -28.36
N ALA A 1121 -26.82 -16.41 -27.32
CA ALA A 1121 -26.90 -17.26 -26.13
C ALA A 1121 -27.74 -18.52 -26.42
N GLY A 1122 -27.23 -19.71 -26.08
CA GLY A 1122 -27.99 -20.97 -26.11
C GLY A 1122 -28.93 -21.14 -24.92
N VAL A 1123 -28.87 -20.23 -23.93
CA VAL A 1123 -29.78 -20.15 -22.78
C VAL A 1123 -31.11 -19.51 -23.18
N THR A 1124 -32.21 -20.21 -22.89
CA THR A 1124 -33.58 -19.76 -23.23
C THR A 1124 -34.05 -18.59 -22.37
N ALA A 1125 -35.02 -17.82 -22.86
CA ALA A 1125 -35.62 -16.71 -22.10
C ALA A 1125 -36.29 -17.18 -20.79
N GLU A 1126 -36.82 -18.40 -20.75
CA GLU A 1126 -37.37 -19.01 -19.53
C GLU A 1126 -36.28 -19.31 -18.49
N GLN A 1127 -35.11 -19.79 -18.91
CA GLN A 1127 -33.96 -20.00 -18.02
C GLN A 1127 -33.42 -18.67 -17.47
N TRP A 1128 -33.33 -17.62 -18.30
CA TRP A 1128 -32.98 -16.28 -17.80
C TRP A 1128 -34.00 -15.73 -16.81
N ALA A 1129 -35.30 -15.99 -16.99
CA ALA A 1129 -36.34 -15.60 -16.03
C ALA A 1129 -36.24 -16.39 -14.71
N GLN A 1130 -35.84 -17.66 -14.76
CA GLN A 1130 -35.55 -18.46 -13.55
C GLN A 1130 -34.32 -17.91 -12.80
N LEU A 1131 -33.25 -17.54 -13.51
CA LEU A 1131 -32.07 -16.91 -12.94
C LEU A 1131 -32.40 -15.54 -12.33
N GLU A 1132 -33.27 -14.75 -12.97
CA GLU A 1132 -33.78 -13.47 -12.45
C GLU A 1132 -34.55 -13.68 -11.14
N ALA A 1133 -35.47 -14.63 -11.10
CA ALA A 1133 -36.26 -14.94 -9.90
C ALA A 1133 -35.39 -15.44 -8.74
N ALA A 1134 -34.43 -16.34 -9.01
CA ALA A 1134 -33.52 -16.87 -8.00
C ALA A 1134 -32.57 -15.79 -7.46
N THR A 1135 -32.05 -14.93 -8.36
CA THR A 1135 -31.19 -13.81 -7.96
C THR A 1135 -31.94 -12.79 -7.10
N ALA A 1136 -33.18 -12.45 -7.47
CA ALA A 1136 -34.04 -11.58 -6.66
C ALA A 1136 -34.37 -12.18 -5.29
N GLN A 1137 -34.60 -13.49 -5.21
CA GLN A 1137 -34.81 -14.19 -3.93
C GLN A 1137 -33.58 -14.09 -3.01
N ASN A 1138 -32.38 -14.26 -3.56
CA ASN A 1138 -31.13 -14.14 -2.79
C ASN A 1138 -30.92 -12.71 -2.27
N PHE A 1139 -31.14 -11.69 -3.11
CA PHE A 1139 -31.07 -10.28 -2.66
C PHE A 1139 -32.14 -9.93 -1.63
N ALA A 1140 -33.35 -10.50 -1.74
CA ALA A 1140 -34.40 -10.35 -0.74
C ALA A 1140 -34.00 -10.97 0.62
N ALA A 1141 -33.33 -12.12 0.61
CA ALA A 1141 -32.80 -12.75 1.82
C ALA A 1141 -31.68 -11.92 2.46
N LEU A 1142 -30.78 -11.33 1.67
CA LEU A 1142 -29.74 -10.42 2.15
C LEU A 1142 -30.33 -9.14 2.74
N THR A 1143 -31.33 -8.56 2.08
CA THR A 1143 -32.05 -7.39 2.58
C THR A 1143 -32.75 -7.72 3.91
N ALA A 1144 -33.40 -8.89 4.02
CA ALA A 1144 -34.00 -9.34 5.26
C ALA A 1144 -32.95 -9.52 6.38
N ALA A 1145 -31.77 -10.07 6.08
CA ALA A 1145 -30.68 -10.22 7.03
C ALA A 1145 -30.19 -8.88 7.59
N PHE A 1146 -30.00 -7.86 6.73
CA PHE A 1146 -29.57 -6.51 7.15
C PHE A 1146 -30.67 -5.73 7.90
N ASP A 1147 -31.93 -6.05 7.65
CA ASP A 1147 -33.10 -5.49 8.34
C ASP A 1147 -33.37 -6.19 9.69
N GLY A 1148 -32.57 -7.19 10.05
CA GLY A 1148 -32.73 -7.98 11.29
C GLY A 1148 -33.92 -8.94 11.27
N ARG A 1149 -34.49 -9.22 10.08
CA ARG A 1149 -35.53 -10.24 9.87
C ARG A 1149 -34.88 -11.59 9.60
N THR A 1150 -35.60 -12.68 9.85
CA THR A 1150 -35.15 -14.03 9.49
C THR A 1150 -35.00 -14.13 7.97
N PRO A 1151 -33.79 -14.44 7.45
CA PRO A 1151 -33.58 -14.57 6.01
C PRO A 1151 -34.44 -15.71 5.45
N GLY A 1152 -34.95 -15.53 4.23
CA GLY A 1152 -35.58 -16.61 3.46
C GLY A 1152 -34.55 -17.65 2.99
N PRO A 1153 -35.00 -18.75 2.35
CA PRO A 1153 -34.08 -19.70 1.73
C PRO A 1153 -33.25 -19.03 0.64
N VAL A 1154 -31.95 -19.31 0.63
CA VAL A 1154 -30.98 -18.81 -0.34
C VAL A 1154 -30.48 -19.99 -1.15
N ASP A 1155 -30.37 -19.79 -2.47
CA ASP A 1155 -29.79 -20.78 -3.38
C ASP A 1155 -28.40 -20.29 -3.86
N PRO A 1156 -27.29 -20.85 -3.33
CA PRO A 1156 -25.94 -20.44 -3.69
C PRO A 1156 -25.47 -20.97 -5.05
N GLU A 1157 -26.11 -22.01 -5.61
CA GLU A 1157 -25.61 -22.70 -6.80
C GLU A 1157 -26.44 -22.43 -8.06
N ILE A 1158 -27.72 -22.04 -7.94
CA ILE A 1158 -28.68 -21.65 -9.01
C ILE A 1158 -28.59 -22.52 -10.30
N GLY A 1159 -28.03 -23.72 -10.25
CA GLY A 1159 -27.80 -24.59 -11.41
C GLY A 1159 -27.02 -23.96 -12.58
N ILE A 1160 -26.22 -22.89 -12.36
CA ILE A 1160 -25.55 -22.18 -13.47
C ILE A 1160 -24.43 -23.03 -14.10
N ASP A 1161 -23.80 -23.92 -13.32
CA ASP A 1161 -22.75 -24.81 -13.82
C ASP A 1161 -23.29 -25.78 -14.90
N GLU A 1162 -24.58 -26.16 -14.85
CA GLU A 1162 -25.22 -27.00 -15.88
C GLU A 1162 -25.52 -26.23 -17.18
N LEU A 1163 -25.59 -24.89 -17.11
CA LEU A 1163 -25.84 -23.99 -18.25
C LEU A 1163 -24.55 -23.52 -18.93
N GLY A 1164 -23.41 -23.61 -18.25
CA GLY A 1164 -22.09 -23.13 -18.70
C GLY A 1164 -21.19 -24.16 -19.39
N ASP A 1165 -21.55 -25.45 -19.37
CA ASP A 1165 -20.78 -26.55 -19.99
C ASP A 1165 -21.01 -26.69 -21.51
N GLY A 1166 -21.91 -25.90 -22.09
CA GLY A 1166 -22.16 -25.82 -23.54
C GLY A 1166 -21.24 -24.84 -24.28
N ASP A 1167 -21.16 -24.97 -25.60
CA ASP A 1167 -20.37 -24.17 -26.57
C ASP A 1167 -20.87 -22.70 -26.66
N GLU A 1168 -21.04 -22.02 -25.52
CA GLU A 1168 -21.60 -20.68 -25.37
C GLU A 1168 -20.59 -19.59 -25.76
N PRO A 1169 -21.03 -18.46 -26.35
CA PRO A 1169 -20.15 -17.34 -26.64
C PRO A 1169 -19.51 -16.78 -25.37
N GLY A 1170 -18.23 -16.40 -25.42
CA GLY A 1170 -17.46 -15.98 -24.23
C GLY A 1170 -18.03 -14.79 -23.44
N ALA A 1171 -18.93 -13.99 -24.02
CA ALA A 1171 -19.65 -12.94 -23.29
C ALA A 1171 -20.81 -13.49 -22.42
N VAL A 1172 -21.50 -14.53 -22.89
CA VAL A 1172 -22.60 -15.21 -22.17
C VAL A 1172 -22.01 -15.97 -20.98
N GLU A 1173 -20.94 -16.73 -21.21
CA GLU A 1173 -20.22 -17.45 -20.16
C GLU A 1173 -19.67 -16.48 -19.09
N ALA A 1174 -19.16 -15.32 -19.50
CA ALA A 1174 -18.71 -14.28 -18.58
C ALA A 1174 -19.87 -13.69 -17.76
N ALA A 1175 -21.05 -13.50 -18.36
CA ALA A 1175 -22.25 -13.03 -17.67
C ALA A 1175 -22.74 -14.06 -16.64
N LEU A 1176 -22.86 -15.32 -17.04
CA LEU A 1176 -23.25 -16.44 -16.17
C LEU A 1176 -22.28 -16.61 -15.00
N ARG A 1177 -20.97 -16.59 -15.25
CA ARG A 1177 -19.95 -16.66 -14.19
C ARG A 1177 -20.03 -15.47 -13.24
N ALA A 1178 -20.23 -14.25 -13.74
CA ALA A 1178 -20.38 -13.07 -12.89
C ALA A 1178 -21.66 -13.16 -12.03
N LEU A 1179 -22.75 -13.66 -12.59
CA LEU A 1179 -24.02 -13.85 -11.88
C LEU A 1179 -23.92 -14.94 -10.81
N ALA A 1180 -23.29 -16.08 -11.11
CA ALA A 1180 -23.05 -17.15 -10.15
C ALA A 1180 -22.22 -16.65 -8.96
N ARG A 1181 -21.16 -15.89 -9.22
CA ARG A 1181 -20.32 -15.31 -8.15
C ARG A 1181 -21.06 -14.28 -7.30
N THR A 1182 -21.90 -13.44 -7.92
CA THR A 1182 -22.77 -12.52 -7.19
C THR A 1182 -23.67 -13.28 -6.22
N ASN A 1183 -24.34 -14.34 -6.68
CA ASN A 1183 -25.26 -15.12 -5.86
C ASN A 1183 -24.57 -15.94 -4.76
N GLN A 1184 -23.41 -16.55 -5.05
CA GLN A 1184 -22.57 -17.21 -4.04
C GLN A 1184 -22.15 -16.23 -2.93
N LEU A 1185 -21.73 -15.02 -3.31
CA LEU A 1185 -21.32 -14.00 -2.36
C LEU A 1185 -22.48 -13.50 -1.51
N VAL A 1186 -23.65 -13.25 -2.12
CA VAL A 1186 -24.89 -12.91 -1.41
C VAL A 1186 -25.24 -13.99 -0.39
N ALA A 1187 -25.11 -15.27 -0.77
CA ALA A 1187 -25.38 -16.39 0.12
C ALA A 1187 -24.40 -16.49 1.30
N LEU A 1188 -23.10 -16.27 1.04
CA LEU A 1188 -22.09 -16.19 2.08
C LEU A 1188 -22.39 -15.06 3.07
N MET A 1189 -22.70 -13.86 2.56
CA MET A 1189 -23.07 -12.71 3.39
C MET A 1189 -24.29 -13.02 4.26
N VAL A 1190 -25.34 -13.65 3.72
CA VAL A 1190 -26.51 -14.07 4.51
C VAL A 1190 -26.12 -15.08 5.60
N GLY A 1191 -25.24 -16.04 5.27
CA GLY A 1191 -24.76 -17.07 6.20
C GLY A 1191 -24.04 -16.51 7.42
N ASP A 1192 -23.34 -15.38 7.28
CA ASP A 1192 -22.62 -14.72 8.37
C ASP A 1192 -23.54 -13.98 9.36
N PHE A 1193 -24.79 -13.66 8.96
CA PHE A 1193 -25.80 -13.04 9.83
C PHE A 1193 -26.63 -14.05 10.64
N VAL A 1194 -26.59 -15.35 10.30
CA VAL A 1194 -27.33 -16.39 11.03
C VAL A 1194 -26.51 -16.87 12.24
N PRO A 1195 -27.00 -16.74 13.49
CA PRO A 1195 -26.30 -17.24 14.67
C PRO A 1195 -25.97 -18.73 14.53
N GLN A 1196 -24.73 -19.11 14.87
CA GLN A 1196 -24.16 -20.46 14.73
C GLN A 1196 -24.92 -21.58 15.48
N SER A 1197 -26.02 -21.30 16.18
CA SER A 1197 -26.81 -22.30 16.89
C SER A 1197 -27.73 -23.15 16.00
N LEU A 1198 -27.87 -22.84 14.71
CA LEU A 1198 -28.68 -23.63 13.76
C LEU A 1198 -27.86 -24.32 12.65
N GLY A 1199 -26.56 -24.05 12.55
CA GLY A 1199 -25.70 -24.48 11.43
C GLY A 1199 -24.95 -25.80 11.61
N PHE A 1200 -25.13 -26.53 12.73
CA PHE A 1200 -24.37 -27.77 12.96
C PHE A 1200 -24.79 -28.91 12.03
N VAL A 1201 -25.95 -28.82 11.37
CA VAL A 1201 -26.43 -29.84 10.42
C VAL A 1201 -25.99 -29.55 8.98
N GLN A 1202 -25.66 -28.30 8.61
CA GLN A 1202 -25.41 -27.92 7.21
C GLN A 1202 -23.93 -27.85 6.82
N ARG A 1203 -22.99 -27.77 7.77
CA ARG A 1203 -21.54 -27.76 7.46
C ARG A 1203 -20.96 -29.10 7.00
N HIS A 1204 -21.71 -30.19 7.11
CA HIS A 1204 -21.24 -31.51 6.69
C HIS A 1204 -21.52 -31.85 5.23
N THR A 1205 -22.23 -31.00 4.48
CA THR A 1205 -22.50 -31.20 3.05
C THR A 1205 -21.64 -30.31 2.13
N LEU A 1206 -20.80 -29.43 2.68
CA LEU A 1206 -19.93 -28.49 1.94
C LEU A 1206 -18.43 -28.77 2.11
N ARG A 1207 -18.03 -30.04 2.28
CA ARG A 1207 -16.61 -30.46 2.26
C ARG A 1207 -16.37 -31.61 1.32
#